data_AF-X2CNY8-F1
#
_entry.id   AF-X2CNY8-F1
#
_cell.length_a   1.000
_cell.length_b   1.000
_cell.length_c   1.000
_cell.angle_alpha   90.00
_cell.angle_beta   90.00
_cell.angle_gamma   90.00
#
_symmetry.space_group_name_H-M   'P 1'
#
loop_
_entity.id
_entity.type
_entity.pdbx_description
1 polymer ?
#
loop_
_entity_poly.entity_id
_entity_poly.type
_entity_poly.pdbx_seq_one_letter_code
_entity_poly.pdbx_strand_id
1 'polypeptide(L)'
;MKHLSGIPFFVFFVNLYIHQYNVVSNEIVNLKNPNLRNGRAGKHVTLQDEEGRLNAEDGDQMIGNESQKELPPKSEREELQTLAQDSNNNEELKKQIDELVNKAQVANTEAETAVTEAEASLKTASEAEEKVKLAEGKETAATTKAKEQAEKAVAAAKTKKEEAKTKAHNTKQESEKNGEQEFKAILEKVKTLVGEAEQAASDAKEEKRKAEMAAKIAEELKNAYEAKKKAKDSELAAEKAKNDATSAASGSTAQKVAEAIKIAQDEGQLAGTKATEAEEAAAETEQEAIKAIESVEPKDDIQNELKVVKDKADKASKAAAAAKNAQIKAEIAAYVVQTEVSKEEAVKSANEANQAKMKAEEVATESEKIKITDVTKSGKVGEAKTEAVNQAKKADKAKEEAETAAKNADESQTSTKGNDEEATLSKAKTKAQEESAKAKQAQTDASNALEEAKKAQTKTEIAAEVVKAEKAKEEAISDAAAAGEARKQAESEAEKAKSNEEAQGAAKKAQEQEAEALKSKENAETAAKEAETEAQGNGTQENLDKVKEKAKNACDAATAAKNARTEAEIAAEVAKAQAAKTEADGAKVAANAAKDEAQKVADKSESAEAKQAADKAAAASKTADEKATAAAKEAADATSLSTLTTATVPAMQEKANKAVADSNEAKKAKTKAELAVEEAKAEAAKEEAKKAQSAADAAKTQAEEIAKNEMVEAKAVAEATNAFATAKAKAQEASDKAGEVVQQVKKAETEVDNVVGNEAQKSEIATAVSEIKGKTLQAVEAANEAKKAKELAEIALNVVKAEVANDKAKKAVAAAGAAKDEAKKATTSAEQPKKEVESAEKDAEIAKENEIKAGQKAKEAEDNAAAAQAQLLIAEQELTKAKEADNAEKFQSAKTKALAAVEETVTKAQAAEAAANEAKNSAAKAAEAAEKAKKAAEESATKKEHKILEIVKKYSKEGYNGVDNDEQVLNEIEEQGNEEKEEEEEEDADHIVPKDVEIGDDNEEEEGEEEEEGEEEEEEEEEEEEEEEEVKEDEEVKEEKETKEEEQAQSSAHKSSVAELENQKKQSKEENDKSPNGNNAHTLLEDNYKNFMDFKKKTEGMTKNIINTIDGDTEVLDTLKDFANDVDLFMLNL
;
A
#
# COMPACT_ATOMS: atom_id res chain seq x y z
N MET A 1 9.82 -35.93 29.26
CA MET A 1 9.90 -36.70 30.52
C MET A 1 8.84 -36.11 31.47
N LYS A 2 8.11 -36.94 32.26
CA LYS A 2 6.90 -36.56 33.05
C LYS A 2 5.68 -36.28 32.12
N HIS A 3 4.68 -37.16 32.05
CA HIS A 3 3.54 -37.42 32.98
C HIS A 3 2.41 -36.37 32.88
N LEU A 4 1.11 -36.70 32.93
CA LEU A 4 0.30 -37.89 32.57
C LEU A 4 -1.20 -37.54 32.78
N SER A 5 -2.13 -38.42 32.36
CA SER A 5 -3.61 -38.26 32.41
C SER A 5 -4.19 -37.34 31.32
N GLY A 6 -5.25 -37.72 30.59
CA GLY A 6 -6.02 -38.98 30.67
C GLY A 6 -7.02 -39.15 29.51
N ILE A 7 -7.96 -40.10 29.68
CA ILE A 7 -8.97 -40.54 28.69
C ILE A 7 -8.36 -41.29 27.49
N PRO A 8 -8.28 -42.63 27.59
CA PRO A 8 -9.14 -43.42 26.70
C PRO A 8 -9.92 -44.49 27.49
N PHE A 9 -11.11 -44.13 27.99
CA PHE A 9 -11.98 -45.06 28.73
C PHE A 9 -13.47 -44.98 28.34
N PHE A 10 -13.88 -43.95 27.58
CA PHE A 10 -15.30 -43.67 27.33
C PHE A 10 -15.90 -44.51 26.17
N VAL A 11 -15.10 -44.83 25.15
CA VAL A 11 -15.55 -45.53 23.93
C VAL A 11 -15.97 -46.98 24.22
N PHE A 12 -15.45 -47.61 25.26
CA PHE A 12 -15.71 -49.03 25.55
C PHE A 12 -17.03 -49.31 26.30
N PHE A 13 -17.62 -48.29 26.95
CA PHE A 13 -18.87 -48.46 27.71
C PHE A 13 -20.15 -48.20 26.89
N VAL A 14 -20.11 -47.25 25.95
CA VAL A 14 -21.29 -46.89 25.13
C VAL A 14 -21.77 -48.08 24.28
N ASN A 15 -20.84 -48.86 23.72
CA ASN A 15 -21.15 -49.96 22.82
C ASN A 15 -21.61 -51.27 23.51
N LEU A 16 -21.86 -51.24 24.84
CA LEU A 16 -22.34 -52.40 25.60
C LEU A 16 -23.72 -52.20 26.25
N TYR A 17 -24.27 -50.97 26.22
CA TYR A 17 -25.46 -50.61 27.01
C TYR A 17 -26.79 -50.70 26.26
N ILE A 18 -26.78 -50.83 24.93
CA ILE A 18 -27.99 -50.71 24.08
C ILE A 18 -28.85 -51.99 24.08
N HIS A 19 -28.32 -53.13 24.53
CA HIS A 19 -28.92 -54.45 24.23
C HIS A 19 -29.80 -55.10 25.32
N GLN A 20 -30.12 -54.43 26.45
CA GLN A 20 -30.94 -55.03 27.51
C GLN A 20 -31.96 -54.07 28.19
N TYR A 21 -33.23 -54.51 28.18
CA TYR A 21 -34.39 -54.10 28.99
C TYR A 21 -34.99 -52.67 28.90
N ASN A 22 -36.17 -52.57 28.26
CA ASN A 22 -37.50 -52.32 28.88
C ASN A 22 -38.57 -52.18 27.76
N VAL A 23 -39.77 -52.79 27.72
CA VAL A 23 -40.63 -53.58 28.63
C VAL A 23 -41.64 -52.79 29.50
N VAL A 24 -42.87 -52.63 28.98
CA VAL A 24 -44.20 -52.58 29.69
C VAL A 24 -44.48 -51.28 30.49
N SER A 25 -45.69 -50.66 30.51
CA SER A 25 -47.10 -51.09 30.25
C SER A 25 -47.89 -50.09 29.31
N ASN A 26 -49.24 -49.99 29.18
CA ASN A 26 -50.41 -50.67 29.81
C ASN A 26 -51.72 -50.71 28.97
N GLU A 27 -52.65 -51.53 29.49
CA GLU A 27 -54.14 -51.63 29.49
C GLU A 27 -55.04 -50.36 29.26
N ILE A 28 -56.38 -50.38 29.00
CA ILE A 28 -57.51 -51.36 28.73
C ILE A 28 -58.72 -50.54 28.16
N VAL A 29 -59.74 -51.02 27.40
CA VAL A 29 -60.91 -51.85 27.83
C VAL A 29 -61.67 -52.59 26.69
N ASN A 30 -61.95 -53.89 26.91
CA ASN A 30 -63.15 -54.71 26.57
C ASN A 30 -64.04 -54.48 25.32
N LEU A 31 -64.30 -55.57 24.57
CA LEU A 31 -65.52 -56.39 24.80
C LEU A 31 -65.30 -57.89 24.46
N LYS A 32 -66.34 -58.75 24.54
CA LYS A 32 -66.20 -60.20 24.79
C LYS A 32 -66.36 -61.15 23.58
N ASN A 33 -65.46 -62.15 23.58
CA ASN A 33 -65.55 -63.59 23.21
C ASN A 33 -66.98 -64.23 23.20
N PRO A 34 -67.21 -65.40 22.51
CA PRO A 34 -66.34 -66.59 22.63
C PRO A 34 -66.20 -67.64 21.47
N ASN A 35 -65.14 -68.45 21.62
CA ASN A 35 -65.08 -69.94 21.56
C ASN A 35 -64.55 -70.73 20.32
N LEU A 36 -63.75 -71.77 20.67
CA LEU A 36 -63.32 -72.98 19.92
C LEU A 36 -62.27 -72.84 18.78
N ARG A 37 -61.56 -73.92 18.36
CA ARG A 37 -60.53 -74.73 19.07
C ARG A 37 -59.93 -75.82 18.13
N ASN A 38 -58.61 -76.01 18.12
CA ASN A 38 -57.82 -76.96 17.29
C ASN A 38 -57.83 -76.64 15.76
N GLY A 39 -56.90 -77.09 14.91
CA GLY A 39 -55.56 -77.65 15.15
C GLY A 39 -55.04 -78.69 14.11
N ARG A 40 -53.81 -78.48 13.60
CA ARG A 40 -52.86 -79.47 13.01
C ARG A 40 -53.14 -80.14 11.63
N ALA A 41 -52.27 -79.84 10.65
CA ALA A 41 -51.81 -80.69 9.53
C ALA A 41 -50.49 -80.08 8.97
N GLY A 42 -49.66 -80.66 8.09
CA GLY A 42 -49.58 -81.97 7.41
C GLY A 42 -48.42 -81.90 6.38
N LYS A 43 -47.73 -83.01 6.03
CA LYS A 43 -46.49 -82.99 5.21
C LYS A 43 -46.59 -83.80 3.90
N HIS A 44 -45.98 -83.26 2.82
CA HIS A 44 -45.69 -83.91 1.51
C HIS A 44 -46.95 -84.36 0.71
N VAL A 45 -46.97 -84.42 -0.63
CA VAL A 45 -46.17 -85.23 -1.58
C VAL A 45 -46.03 -84.53 -2.96
N THR A 46 -45.26 -85.13 -3.88
CA THR A 46 -44.79 -84.65 -5.20
C THR A 46 -45.69 -84.95 -6.41
N LEU A 47 -45.65 -84.06 -7.41
CA LEU A 47 -45.67 -84.32 -8.89
C LEU A 47 -44.67 -83.29 -9.49
N GLN A 48 -43.74 -83.59 -10.41
CA GLN A 48 -43.77 -84.22 -11.75
C GLN A 48 -44.39 -83.34 -12.85
N ASP A 49 -43.52 -82.86 -13.75
CA ASP A 49 -43.84 -82.35 -15.09
C ASP A 49 -44.03 -83.52 -16.08
N GLU A 50 -44.85 -83.31 -17.11
CA GLU A 50 -44.70 -83.96 -18.42
C GLU A 50 -44.86 -82.89 -19.53
N GLU A 51 -43.95 -82.88 -20.51
CA GLU A 51 -43.97 -81.91 -21.61
C GLU A 51 -44.89 -82.38 -22.75
N GLY A 52 -45.79 -81.51 -23.22
CA GLY A 52 -46.56 -81.72 -24.44
C GLY A 52 -45.93 -81.02 -25.65
N ARG A 53 -45.53 -81.78 -26.68
CA ARG A 53 -45.22 -81.23 -28.02
C ARG A 53 -45.95 -81.99 -29.12
N LEU A 54 -46.51 -81.23 -30.05
CA LEU A 54 -47.22 -81.70 -31.25
C LEU A 54 -46.23 -82.23 -32.30
N ASN A 55 -46.66 -83.17 -33.15
CA ASN A 55 -46.81 -82.95 -34.60
C ASN A 55 -47.20 -84.21 -35.40
N ALA A 56 -47.55 -83.94 -36.67
CA ALA A 56 -47.58 -84.81 -37.84
C ALA A 56 -48.94 -85.42 -38.25
N GLU A 57 -49.10 -85.49 -39.57
CA GLU A 57 -50.28 -85.90 -40.32
C GLU A 57 -50.09 -87.33 -40.89
N ASP A 58 -50.94 -87.70 -41.86
CA ASP A 58 -51.02 -88.97 -42.57
C ASP A 58 -51.43 -90.20 -41.72
N GLY A 59 -52.37 -91.06 -42.12
CA GLY A 59 -53.23 -91.04 -43.32
C GLY A 59 -53.00 -92.24 -44.23
N ASP A 60 -53.63 -93.37 -43.93
CA ASP A 60 -53.89 -94.43 -44.92
C ASP A 60 -55.23 -95.14 -44.64
N GLN A 61 -55.68 -95.95 -45.60
CA GLN A 61 -57.04 -96.47 -45.75
C GLN A 61 -57.18 -97.95 -45.29
N MET A 62 -58.30 -98.57 -45.70
CA MET A 62 -58.83 -99.93 -45.41
C MET A 62 -59.86 -99.94 -44.27
N ILE A 63 -61.18 -99.86 -44.53
CA ILE A 63 -62.07 -100.74 -45.35
C ILE A 63 -62.22 -102.15 -44.75
N GLY A 64 -63.48 -102.54 -44.50
CA GLY A 64 -63.87 -103.72 -43.70
C GLY A 64 -65.14 -103.45 -42.89
N ASN A 65 -66.18 -102.87 -43.49
CA ASN A 65 -67.33 -103.58 -44.10
C ASN A 65 -68.37 -104.12 -43.10
N GLU A 66 -69.64 -103.73 -43.32
CA GLU A 66 -70.86 -104.55 -43.25
C GLU A 66 -71.24 -105.23 -41.91
N SER A 67 -72.48 -105.20 -41.39
CA SER A 67 -73.80 -104.75 -41.90
C SER A 67 -74.60 -104.12 -40.76
N GLN A 68 -75.44 -103.09 -40.97
CA GLN A 68 -76.86 -103.24 -41.34
C GLN A 68 -77.59 -104.48 -40.79
N LYS A 69 -78.41 -104.25 -39.75
CA LYS A 69 -79.88 -104.52 -39.71
C LYS A 69 -80.43 -103.93 -38.41
N GLU A 70 -81.31 -102.93 -38.47
CA GLU A 70 -82.74 -103.06 -38.81
C GLU A 70 -83.49 -104.00 -37.85
N LEU A 71 -84.16 -103.38 -36.86
CA LEU A 71 -85.53 -103.76 -36.52
C LEU A 71 -86.35 -103.73 -37.82
N PRO A 72 -87.17 -104.76 -38.14
CA PRO A 72 -88.55 -104.69 -37.68
C PRO A 72 -89.10 -106.09 -37.24
N PRO A 73 -90.35 -106.53 -37.50
CA PRO A 73 -91.32 -106.59 -36.40
C PRO A 73 -92.00 -107.96 -36.17
N LYS A 74 -92.92 -107.97 -35.21
CA LYS A 74 -93.80 -109.08 -34.78
C LYS A 74 -94.40 -109.92 -35.92
N SER A 75 -94.37 -111.24 -35.75
CA SER A 75 -95.51 -112.13 -36.02
C SER A 75 -95.34 -113.48 -35.29
N GLU A 76 -96.45 -113.99 -34.75
CA GLU A 76 -96.87 -115.41 -34.64
C GLU A 76 -95.86 -116.47 -34.12
N ARG A 77 -96.17 -117.29 -33.09
CA ARG A 77 -97.28 -118.25 -32.91
C ARG A 77 -97.10 -119.52 -33.75
N GLU A 78 -96.89 -120.65 -33.05
CA GLU A 78 -96.59 -121.98 -33.62
C GLU A 78 -95.23 -121.98 -34.37
N GLU A 79 -94.39 -123.03 -34.41
CA GLU A 79 -94.60 -124.44 -34.10
C GLU A 79 -93.50 -125.00 -33.16
N LEU A 80 -93.92 -125.78 -32.15
CA LEU A 80 -93.24 -127.05 -31.81
C LEU A 80 -94.25 -127.94 -31.05
N GLN A 81 -95.30 -128.31 -31.79
CA GLN A 81 -96.28 -129.32 -31.37
C GLN A 81 -96.05 -130.59 -32.19
N THR A 82 -96.49 -131.72 -31.65
CA THR A 82 -96.18 -133.10 -32.11
C THR A 82 -94.73 -133.53 -31.77
N LEU A 83 -94.45 -134.77 -31.34
CA LEU A 83 -95.35 -135.91 -31.08
C LEU A 83 -94.87 -136.73 -29.87
N ALA A 84 -95.85 -137.20 -29.07
CA ALA A 84 -95.81 -138.33 -28.14
C ALA A 84 -94.69 -138.49 -27.09
N GLN A 85 -95.15 -138.63 -25.85
CA GLN A 85 -94.71 -139.59 -24.83
C GLN A 85 -93.51 -139.31 -23.88
N ASP A 86 -93.85 -139.52 -22.60
CA ASP A 86 -93.10 -140.15 -21.52
C ASP A 86 -91.97 -139.40 -20.77
N SER A 87 -92.38 -138.88 -19.61
CA SER A 87 -91.67 -138.80 -18.32
C SER A 87 -90.50 -137.81 -18.09
N ASN A 88 -90.74 -136.94 -17.10
CA ASN A 88 -89.80 -136.42 -16.09
C ASN A 88 -88.40 -135.95 -16.56
N ASN A 89 -88.28 -134.65 -16.88
CA ASN A 89 -87.00 -133.92 -16.85
C ASN A 89 -87.17 -132.64 -16.02
N ASN A 90 -86.57 -132.63 -14.82
CA ASN A 90 -86.75 -131.55 -13.83
C ASN A 90 -85.44 -130.81 -13.47
N GLU A 91 -84.30 -131.30 -13.95
CA GLU A 91 -82.97 -130.88 -13.49
C GLU A 91 -82.39 -129.73 -14.34
N GLU A 92 -82.59 -129.77 -15.65
CA GLU A 92 -82.29 -128.67 -16.58
C GLU A 92 -83.06 -127.39 -16.21
N LEU A 93 -84.32 -127.55 -15.78
CA LEU A 93 -85.18 -126.47 -15.29
C LEU A 93 -84.62 -125.80 -14.03
N LYS A 94 -84.06 -126.58 -13.09
CA LYS A 94 -83.40 -126.03 -11.89
C LYS A 94 -82.17 -125.22 -12.24
N LYS A 95 -81.31 -125.73 -13.13
CA LYS A 95 -80.08 -125.04 -13.53
C LYS A 95 -80.37 -123.66 -14.15
N GLN A 96 -81.41 -123.55 -14.98
CA GLN A 96 -81.86 -122.26 -15.53
C GLN A 96 -82.42 -121.32 -14.45
N ILE A 97 -83.10 -121.87 -13.44
CA ILE A 97 -83.58 -121.10 -12.27
C ILE A 97 -82.40 -120.58 -11.42
N ASP A 98 -81.37 -121.38 -11.16
CA ASP A 98 -80.19 -120.96 -10.40
C ASP A 98 -79.38 -119.86 -11.12
N GLU A 99 -79.22 -119.97 -12.44
CA GLU A 99 -78.55 -118.96 -13.26
C GLU A 99 -79.32 -117.61 -13.25
N LEU A 100 -80.66 -117.68 -13.31
CA LEU A 100 -81.56 -116.54 -13.14
C LEU A 100 -81.48 -115.91 -11.74
N VAL A 101 -81.45 -116.72 -10.67
CA VAL A 101 -81.28 -116.24 -9.29
C VAL A 101 -79.95 -115.49 -9.10
N ASN A 102 -78.87 -115.96 -9.73
CA ASN A 102 -77.59 -115.25 -9.73
C ASN A 102 -77.66 -113.93 -10.51
N LYS A 103 -78.36 -113.89 -11.65
CA LYS A 103 -78.56 -112.67 -12.45
C LYS A 103 -79.29 -111.57 -11.66
N ALA A 104 -80.31 -111.91 -10.87
CA ALA A 104 -80.96 -110.95 -9.98
C ALA A 104 -80.08 -110.50 -8.78
N GLN A 105 -79.20 -111.37 -8.27
CA GLN A 105 -78.23 -110.96 -7.24
C GLN A 105 -77.20 -109.98 -7.80
N VAL A 106 -76.72 -110.19 -9.03
CA VAL A 106 -75.87 -109.23 -9.75
C VAL A 106 -76.60 -107.90 -9.91
N ALA A 107 -77.84 -107.89 -10.40
CA ALA A 107 -78.65 -106.67 -10.53
C ALA A 107 -78.78 -105.89 -9.20
N ASN A 108 -79.00 -106.58 -8.07
CA ASN A 108 -78.98 -105.96 -6.75
C ASN A 108 -77.61 -105.31 -6.41
N THR A 109 -76.49 -105.98 -6.68
CA THR A 109 -75.15 -105.38 -6.44
C THR A 109 -74.82 -104.22 -7.38
N GLU A 110 -75.36 -104.23 -8.60
CA GLU A 110 -75.25 -103.10 -9.52
C GLU A 110 -76.07 -101.89 -9.04
N ALA A 111 -77.30 -102.11 -8.55
CA ALA A 111 -78.12 -101.07 -7.94
C ALA A 111 -77.48 -100.51 -6.65
N GLU A 112 -76.82 -101.37 -5.86
CA GLU A 112 -76.04 -100.94 -4.68
C GLU A 112 -74.85 -100.05 -5.07
N THR A 113 -74.12 -100.40 -6.12
CA THR A 113 -73.01 -99.59 -6.66
C THR A 113 -73.52 -98.25 -7.20
N ALA A 114 -74.61 -98.25 -7.95
CA ALA A 114 -75.22 -97.04 -8.48
C ALA A 114 -75.63 -96.04 -7.37
N VAL A 115 -76.10 -96.53 -6.22
CA VAL A 115 -76.39 -95.68 -5.05
C VAL A 115 -75.13 -95.04 -4.47
N THR A 116 -74.02 -95.77 -4.31
CA THR A 116 -72.81 -95.20 -3.68
C THR A 116 -72.14 -94.15 -4.57
N GLU A 117 -72.20 -94.31 -5.89
CA GLU A 117 -71.71 -93.31 -6.84
C GLU A 117 -72.62 -92.07 -6.93
N ALA A 118 -73.94 -92.25 -6.74
CA ALA A 118 -74.88 -91.14 -6.61
C ALA A 118 -74.64 -90.34 -5.30
N GLU A 119 -74.37 -91.02 -4.18
CA GLU A 119 -74.02 -90.38 -2.90
C GLU A 119 -72.70 -89.59 -2.98
N ALA A 120 -71.70 -90.11 -3.71
CA ALA A 120 -70.48 -89.37 -4.00
C ALA A 120 -70.75 -88.10 -4.83
N SER A 121 -71.65 -88.19 -5.82
CA SER A 121 -72.05 -87.06 -6.66
C SER A 121 -72.76 -85.96 -5.85
N LEU A 122 -73.67 -86.34 -4.94
CA LEU A 122 -74.32 -85.40 -4.00
C LEU A 122 -73.30 -84.65 -3.11
N LYS A 123 -72.23 -85.34 -2.67
CA LYS A 123 -71.16 -84.70 -1.90
C LYS A 123 -70.43 -83.64 -2.74
N THR A 124 -70.11 -83.93 -4.00
CA THR A 124 -69.52 -82.96 -4.94
C THR A 124 -70.43 -81.74 -5.17
N ALA A 125 -71.73 -81.95 -5.38
CA ALA A 125 -72.70 -80.85 -5.53
C ALA A 125 -72.76 -79.96 -4.27
N SER A 126 -72.67 -80.55 -3.08
CA SER A 126 -72.65 -79.82 -1.80
C SER A 126 -71.37 -79.01 -1.59
N GLU A 127 -70.20 -79.57 -1.93
CA GLU A 127 -68.92 -78.84 -1.85
C GLU A 127 -68.81 -77.70 -2.87
N ALA A 128 -69.49 -77.82 -4.02
CA ALA A 128 -69.59 -76.76 -5.00
C ALA A 128 -70.51 -75.61 -4.52
N GLU A 129 -71.65 -75.91 -3.88
CA GLU A 129 -72.53 -74.91 -3.26
C GLU A 129 -71.80 -74.05 -2.22
N GLU A 130 -71.04 -74.65 -1.31
CA GLU A 130 -70.26 -73.90 -0.31
C GLU A 130 -69.20 -72.99 -0.96
N LYS A 131 -68.55 -73.44 -2.04
CA LYS A 131 -67.53 -72.65 -2.75
C LYS A 131 -68.14 -71.51 -3.56
N VAL A 132 -69.29 -71.71 -4.19
CA VAL A 132 -70.06 -70.62 -4.82
C VAL A 132 -70.51 -69.60 -3.77
N LYS A 133 -70.97 -70.04 -2.60
CA LYS A 133 -71.32 -69.17 -1.47
C LYS A 133 -70.14 -68.33 -0.97
N LEU A 134 -68.91 -68.85 -1.03
CA LEU A 134 -67.66 -68.11 -0.73
C LEU A 134 -67.17 -67.20 -1.87
N ALA A 135 -67.67 -67.40 -3.09
CA ALA A 135 -67.36 -66.56 -4.25
C ALA A 135 -68.34 -65.39 -4.38
N GLU A 136 -69.64 -65.66 -4.33
CA GLU A 136 -70.76 -64.72 -4.56
C GLU A 136 -71.31 -64.12 -3.24
N GLY A 137 -70.94 -64.66 -2.08
CA GLY A 137 -71.40 -64.22 -0.76
C GLY A 137 -72.78 -64.76 -0.33
N LYS A 138 -73.44 -65.54 -1.18
CA LYS A 138 -74.79 -66.10 -0.99
C LYS A 138 -74.92 -67.44 -1.70
N GLU A 139 -75.89 -68.26 -1.27
CA GLU A 139 -76.34 -69.41 -2.06
C GLU A 139 -77.01 -68.92 -3.36
N THR A 140 -76.90 -69.70 -4.44
CA THR A 140 -77.46 -69.37 -5.76
C THR A 140 -78.59 -70.32 -6.11
N ALA A 141 -79.54 -69.87 -6.94
CA ALA A 141 -80.72 -70.67 -7.23
C ALA A 141 -80.36 -71.95 -8.00
N ALA A 142 -79.30 -71.90 -8.82
CA ALA A 142 -78.79 -73.05 -9.54
C ALA A 142 -78.06 -74.06 -8.63
N THR A 143 -77.19 -73.63 -7.72
CA THR A 143 -76.44 -74.58 -6.86
C THR A 143 -77.36 -75.36 -5.92
N THR A 144 -78.34 -74.68 -5.32
CA THR A 144 -79.27 -75.34 -4.40
C THR A 144 -80.22 -76.27 -5.15
N LYS A 145 -80.69 -75.89 -6.35
CA LYS A 145 -81.42 -76.81 -7.24
C LYS A 145 -80.59 -78.02 -7.66
N ALA A 146 -79.31 -77.84 -8.00
CA ALA A 146 -78.43 -78.95 -8.40
C ALA A 146 -78.26 -79.96 -7.27
N LYS A 147 -77.98 -79.45 -6.06
CA LYS A 147 -77.89 -80.26 -4.84
C LYS A 147 -79.21 -80.96 -4.53
N GLU A 148 -80.35 -80.25 -4.53
CA GLU A 148 -81.67 -80.87 -4.37
C GLU A 148 -81.94 -81.97 -5.40
N GLN A 149 -81.52 -81.80 -6.66
CA GLN A 149 -81.71 -82.80 -7.71
C GLN A 149 -80.81 -84.02 -7.48
N ALA A 150 -79.59 -83.84 -6.98
CA ALA A 150 -78.75 -84.94 -6.53
C ALA A 150 -79.34 -85.65 -5.28
N GLU A 151 -79.94 -84.92 -4.33
CA GLU A 151 -80.64 -85.51 -3.17
C GLU A 151 -81.85 -86.35 -3.60
N LYS A 152 -82.67 -85.82 -4.52
CA LYS A 152 -83.83 -86.51 -5.12
C LYS A 152 -83.39 -87.78 -5.86
N ALA A 153 -82.37 -87.69 -6.71
CA ALA A 153 -81.82 -88.82 -7.45
C ALA A 153 -81.19 -89.88 -6.52
N VAL A 154 -80.49 -89.49 -5.45
CA VAL A 154 -79.99 -90.42 -4.42
C VAL A 154 -81.14 -91.13 -3.69
N ALA A 155 -82.23 -90.43 -3.36
CA ALA A 155 -83.41 -91.02 -2.73
C ALA A 155 -84.16 -92.00 -3.67
N ALA A 156 -84.28 -91.64 -4.95
CA ALA A 156 -84.85 -92.49 -5.99
C ALA A 156 -83.98 -93.75 -6.21
N ALA A 157 -82.66 -93.59 -6.40
CA ALA A 157 -81.72 -94.70 -6.53
C ALA A 157 -81.76 -95.65 -5.31
N LYS A 158 -81.88 -95.12 -4.08
CA LYS A 158 -82.04 -95.93 -2.85
C LYS A 158 -83.35 -96.72 -2.85
N THR A 159 -84.43 -96.11 -3.33
CA THR A 159 -85.73 -96.80 -3.49
C THR A 159 -85.61 -97.92 -4.54
N LYS A 160 -84.96 -97.65 -5.68
CA LYS A 160 -84.69 -98.61 -6.74
C LYS A 160 -83.75 -99.75 -6.34
N LYS A 161 -82.77 -99.48 -5.48
CA LYS A 161 -81.95 -100.51 -4.81
C LYS A 161 -82.82 -101.43 -3.95
N GLU A 162 -83.70 -100.89 -3.10
CA GLU A 162 -84.58 -101.72 -2.27
C GLU A 162 -85.65 -102.47 -3.09
N GLU A 163 -86.10 -101.93 -4.23
CA GLU A 163 -86.87 -102.66 -5.24
C GLU A 163 -86.07 -103.85 -5.81
N ALA A 164 -84.87 -103.60 -6.38
CA ALA A 164 -84.01 -104.64 -6.95
C ALA A 164 -83.67 -105.75 -5.94
N LYS A 165 -83.34 -105.35 -4.71
CA LYS A 165 -83.10 -106.23 -3.55
C LYS A 165 -84.31 -107.08 -3.19
N THR A 166 -85.50 -106.48 -3.16
CA THR A 166 -86.76 -107.18 -2.89
C THR A 166 -87.11 -108.15 -4.02
N LYS A 167 -86.92 -107.75 -5.28
CA LYS A 167 -87.13 -108.62 -6.44
C LYS A 167 -86.12 -109.77 -6.48
N ALA A 168 -84.85 -109.53 -6.16
CA ALA A 168 -83.83 -110.59 -6.03
C ALA A 168 -84.12 -111.57 -4.88
N HIS A 169 -84.53 -111.05 -3.71
CA HIS A 169 -85.00 -111.88 -2.59
C HIS A 169 -86.20 -112.74 -3.00
N ASN A 170 -87.20 -112.16 -3.65
CA ASN A 170 -88.40 -112.87 -4.11
C ASN A 170 -88.09 -113.88 -5.24
N THR A 171 -87.13 -113.57 -6.13
CA THR A 171 -86.62 -114.51 -7.15
C THR A 171 -86.08 -115.77 -6.48
N LYS A 172 -85.23 -115.59 -5.47
CA LYS A 172 -84.70 -116.69 -4.67
C LYS A 172 -85.80 -117.43 -3.90
N GLN A 173 -86.71 -116.72 -3.24
CA GLN A 173 -87.80 -117.32 -2.47
C GLN A 173 -88.83 -118.09 -3.34
N GLU A 174 -89.06 -117.69 -4.59
CA GLU A 174 -89.90 -118.44 -5.52
C GLU A 174 -89.16 -119.67 -6.08
N SER A 175 -87.82 -119.59 -6.27
CA SER A 175 -86.99 -120.72 -6.72
C SER A 175 -86.93 -121.90 -5.74
N GLU A 176 -87.07 -121.64 -4.44
CA GLU A 176 -86.95 -122.63 -3.36
C GLU A 176 -88.25 -123.44 -3.12
N LYS A 177 -89.31 -123.23 -3.92
CA LYS A 177 -90.63 -123.89 -3.76
C LYS A 177 -90.65 -125.31 -4.33
N ASN A 178 -90.70 -126.32 -3.47
CA ASN A 178 -90.82 -127.72 -3.87
C ASN A 178 -92.28 -128.17 -4.09
N GLY A 179 -92.62 -128.51 -5.34
CA GLY A 179 -93.83 -129.24 -5.72
C GLY A 179 -93.66 -129.89 -7.10
N GLU A 180 -93.84 -131.21 -7.21
CA GLU A 180 -93.37 -132.03 -8.34
C GLU A 180 -94.15 -131.86 -9.67
N GLN A 181 -94.98 -130.82 -9.82
CA GLN A 181 -95.68 -130.50 -11.07
C GLN A 181 -95.58 -129.01 -11.52
N GLU A 182 -94.92 -128.12 -10.78
CA GLU A 182 -94.97 -126.66 -11.05
C GLU A 182 -93.67 -126.00 -11.56
N PHE A 183 -92.57 -126.73 -11.76
CA PHE A 183 -91.26 -126.12 -12.09
C PHE A 183 -91.23 -125.20 -13.33
N LYS A 184 -92.09 -125.42 -14.34
CA LYS A 184 -92.25 -124.47 -15.46
C LYS A 184 -92.92 -123.15 -15.06
N ALA A 185 -93.89 -123.18 -14.16
CA ALA A 185 -94.54 -121.98 -13.63
C ALA A 185 -93.61 -121.21 -12.67
N ILE A 186 -92.74 -121.93 -11.93
CA ILE A 186 -91.66 -121.33 -11.14
C ILE A 186 -90.66 -120.63 -12.07
N LEU A 187 -90.19 -121.27 -13.15
CA LEU A 187 -89.26 -120.66 -14.12
C LEU A 187 -89.80 -119.34 -14.69
N GLU A 188 -91.05 -119.29 -15.16
CA GLU A 188 -91.60 -118.04 -15.75
C GLU A 188 -91.78 -116.91 -14.71
N LYS A 189 -92.17 -117.23 -13.48
CA LYS A 189 -92.18 -116.25 -12.38
C LYS A 189 -90.77 -115.77 -12.05
N VAL A 190 -89.80 -116.68 -11.97
CA VAL A 190 -88.39 -116.36 -11.72
C VAL A 190 -87.84 -115.46 -12.82
N LYS A 191 -88.05 -115.78 -14.11
CA LYS A 191 -87.72 -114.88 -15.24
C LYS A 191 -88.33 -113.49 -15.09
N THR A 192 -89.61 -113.42 -14.70
CA THR A 192 -90.31 -112.14 -14.51
C THR A 192 -89.67 -111.32 -13.38
N LEU A 193 -89.42 -111.95 -12.22
CA LEU A 193 -88.79 -111.30 -11.06
C LEU A 193 -87.33 -110.89 -11.33
N VAL A 194 -86.58 -111.65 -12.16
CA VAL A 194 -85.26 -111.24 -12.66
C VAL A 194 -85.38 -110.03 -13.57
N GLY A 195 -86.29 -110.03 -14.54
CA GLY A 195 -86.51 -108.88 -15.42
C GLY A 195 -86.88 -107.62 -14.64
N GLU A 196 -87.69 -107.75 -13.59
CA GLU A 196 -88.02 -106.65 -12.68
C GLU A 196 -86.80 -106.21 -11.82
N ALA A 197 -85.93 -107.13 -11.40
CA ALA A 197 -84.70 -106.80 -10.66
C ALA A 197 -83.66 -106.10 -11.55
N GLU A 198 -83.49 -106.56 -12.80
CA GLU A 198 -82.62 -105.94 -13.81
C GLU A 198 -83.16 -104.58 -14.24
N GLN A 199 -84.48 -104.43 -14.39
CA GLN A 199 -85.09 -103.13 -14.62
C GLN A 199 -84.83 -102.18 -13.45
N ALA A 200 -85.08 -102.59 -12.20
CA ALA A 200 -84.80 -101.76 -11.04
C ALA A 200 -83.30 -101.39 -10.88
N ALA A 201 -82.39 -102.26 -11.33
CA ALA A 201 -80.96 -101.94 -11.41
C ALA A 201 -80.61 -100.96 -12.55
N SER A 202 -81.31 -101.05 -13.70
CA SER A 202 -81.22 -100.08 -14.78
C SER A 202 -81.76 -98.71 -14.34
N ASP A 203 -82.91 -98.68 -13.67
CA ASP A 203 -83.50 -97.47 -13.09
C ASP A 203 -82.52 -96.83 -12.08
N ALA A 204 -81.91 -97.61 -11.19
CA ALA A 204 -80.90 -97.12 -10.26
C ALA A 204 -79.66 -96.54 -10.96
N LYS A 205 -79.21 -97.17 -12.06
CA LYS A 205 -78.14 -96.65 -12.93
C LYS A 205 -78.55 -95.38 -13.70
N GLU A 206 -79.83 -95.17 -13.97
CA GLU A 206 -80.35 -93.93 -14.56
C GLU A 206 -80.36 -92.80 -13.53
N GLU A 207 -80.92 -93.04 -12.34
CA GLU A 207 -80.90 -92.10 -11.22
C GLU A 207 -79.47 -91.71 -10.81
N LYS A 208 -78.52 -92.66 -10.84
CA LYS A 208 -77.08 -92.36 -10.70
C LYS A 208 -76.61 -91.31 -11.71
N ARG A 209 -76.96 -91.44 -13.00
CA ARG A 209 -76.56 -90.47 -14.04
C ARG A 209 -77.17 -89.08 -13.79
N LYS A 210 -78.40 -89.01 -13.26
CA LYS A 210 -79.04 -87.74 -12.85
C LYS A 210 -78.25 -87.07 -11.73
N ALA A 211 -77.82 -87.83 -10.71
CA ALA A 211 -76.95 -87.32 -9.65
C ALA A 211 -75.56 -86.88 -10.17
N GLU A 212 -74.92 -87.67 -11.03
CA GLU A 212 -73.64 -87.30 -11.66
C GLU A 212 -73.74 -86.01 -12.51
N MET A 213 -74.83 -85.84 -13.26
CA MET A 213 -75.05 -84.64 -14.08
C MET A 213 -75.22 -83.42 -13.18
N ALA A 214 -76.08 -83.49 -12.17
CA ALA A 214 -76.29 -82.41 -11.21
C ALA A 214 -74.99 -81.99 -10.49
N ALA A 215 -74.13 -82.96 -10.14
CA ALA A 215 -72.80 -82.69 -9.59
C ALA A 215 -71.88 -81.96 -10.58
N LYS A 216 -71.85 -82.38 -11.85
CA LYS A 216 -71.04 -81.73 -12.91
C LYS A 216 -71.53 -80.31 -13.20
N ILE A 217 -72.85 -80.08 -13.22
CA ILE A 217 -73.44 -78.73 -13.34
C ILE A 217 -73.01 -77.84 -12.16
N ALA A 218 -73.08 -78.35 -10.93
CA ALA A 218 -72.66 -77.60 -9.75
C ALA A 218 -71.15 -77.26 -9.79
N GLU A 219 -70.31 -78.16 -10.28
CA GLU A 219 -68.87 -77.92 -10.44
C GLU A 219 -68.56 -76.85 -11.51
N GLU A 220 -69.24 -76.85 -12.66
CA GLU A 220 -69.04 -75.79 -13.67
C GLU A 220 -69.60 -74.44 -13.21
N LEU A 221 -70.68 -74.41 -12.42
CA LEU A 221 -71.13 -73.20 -11.73
C LEU A 221 -70.05 -72.65 -10.78
N LYS A 222 -69.47 -73.51 -9.93
CA LYS A 222 -68.32 -73.15 -9.08
C LYS A 222 -67.19 -72.53 -9.90
N ASN A 223 -66.83 -73.14 -11.04
CA ASN A 223 -65.77 -72.64 -11.91
C ASN A 223 -66.11 -71.24 -12.45
N ALA A 224 -67.37 -71.00 -12.85
CA ALA A 224 -67.84 -69.70 -13.35
C ALA A 224 -67.85 -68.60 -12.27
N TYR A 225 -68.31 -68.87 -11.04
CA TYR A 225 -68.27 -67.87 -9.95
C TYR A 225 -66.85 -67.62 -9.43
N GLU A 226 -65.98 -68.64 -9.40
CA GLU A 226 -64.56 -68.43 -9.13
C GLU A 226 -63.91 -67.53 -10.20
N ALA A 227 -64.25 -67.70 -11.47
CA ALA A 227 -63.78 -66.84 -12.56
C ALA A 227 -64.29 -65.40 -12.42
N LYS A 228 -65.60 -65.21 -12.20
CA LYS A 228 -66.22 -63.90 -11.91
C LYS A 228 -65.46 -63.15 -10.80
N LYS A 229 -65.15 -63.82 -9.69
CA LYS A 229 -64.41 -63.23 -8.57
C LYS A 229 -62.98 -62.83 -8.96
N LYS A 230 -62.22 -63.73 -9.60
CA LYS A 230 -60.86 -63.46 -10.09
C LYS A 230 -60.82 -62.27 -11.05
N ALA A 231 -61.84 -62.11 -11.90
CA ALA A 231 -61.95 -60.97 -12.80
C ALA A 231 -62.16 -59.64 -12.05
N LYS A 232 -63.02 -59.64 -11.02
CA LYS A 232 -63.32 -58.47 -10.18
C LYS A 232 -62.15 -58.06 -9.28
N ASP A 233 -61.40 -59.03 -8.75
CA ASP A 233 -60.14 -58.78 -8.04
C ASP A 233 -59.08 -58.15 -8.99
N SER A 234 -59.11 -58.52 -10.29
CA SER A 234 -58.22 -57.97 -11.32
C SER A 234 -58.61 -56.54 -11.73
N GLU A 235 -59.92 -56.25 -11.88
CA GLU A 235 -60.47 -54.90 -12.08
C GLU A 235 -60.01 -53.93 -10.98
N LEU A 236 -60.20 -54.30 -9.70
CA LEU A 236 -59.81 -53.46 -8.55
C LEU A 236 -58.31 -53.18 -8.51
N ALA A 237 -57.47 -54.15 -8.88
CA ALA A 237 -56.03 -53.98 -8.95
C ALA A 237 -55.57 -53.13 -10.16
N ALA A 238 -56.26 -53.23 -11.31
CA ALA A 238 -56.00 -52.39 -12.48
C ALA A 238 -56.38 -50.93 -12.22
N GLU A 239 -57.53 -50.68 -11.59
CA GLU A 239 -57.96 -49.35 -11.15
C GLU A 239 -56.98 -48.78 -10.10
N LYS A 240 -56.43 -49.62 -9.19
CA LYS A 240 -55.34 -49.18 -8.31
C LYS A 240 -54.09 -48.78 -9.11
N ALA A 241 -53.63 -49.58 -10.08
CA ALA A 241 -52.44 -49.28 -10.88
C ALA A 241 -52.58 -47.96 -11.66
N LYS A 242 -53.74 -47.72 -12.28
CA LYS A 242 -54.13 -46.45 -12.91
C LYS A 242 -54.04 -45.25 -11.95
N ASN A 243 -54.51 -45.42 -10.71
CA ASN A 243 -54.47 -44.36 -9.70
C ASN A 243 -53.04 -44.14 -9.14
N ASP A 244 -52.26 -45.20 -8.96
CA ASP A 244 -50.82 -45.12 -8.61
C ASP A 244 -50.04 -44.37 -9.71
N ALA A 245 -50.29 -44.69 -10.99
CA ALA A 245 -49.68 -44.03 -12.14
C ALA A 245 -50.04 -42.53 -12.20
N THR A 246 -51.34 -42.22 -12.09
CA THR A 246 -51.83 -40.83 -12.13
C THR A 246 -51.28 -40.01 -10.95
N SER A 247 -51.11 -40.63 -9.77
CA SER A 247 -50.51 -39.98 -8.60
C SER A 247 -49.00 -39.77 -8.75
N ALA A 248 -48.27 -40.75 -9.29
CA ALA A 248 -46.83 -40.64 -9.50
C ALA A 248 -46.47 -39.57 -10.55
N ALA A 249 -47.34 -39.32 -11.53
CA ALA A 249 -47.13 -38.33 -12.58
C ALA A 249 -47.34 -36.87 -12.17
N SER A 250 -47.62 -36.57 -10.88
CA SER A 250 -48.00 -35.22 -10.44
C SER A 250 -46.88 -34.19 -10.64
N GLY A 251 -46.94 -33.44 -11.74
CA GLY A 251 -45.98 -32.40 -12.13
C GLY A 251 -45.11 -32.74 -13.34
N SER A 252 -45.14 -33.99 -13.80
CA SER A 252 -44.45 -34.43 -15.02
C SER A 252 -45.10 -33.86 -16.29
N THR A 253 -44.31 -33.59 -17.32
CA THR A 253 -44.82 -33.16 -18.63
C THR A 253 -44.32 -34.00 -19.81
N ALA A 254 -43.51 -35.03 -19.56
CA ALA A 254 -43.08 -35.97 -20.59
C ALA A 254 -44.28 -36.61 -21.31
N GLN A 255 -44.31 -36.48 -22.65
CA GLN A 255 -45.28 -37.14 -23.53
C GLN A 255 -45.40 -38.64 -23.22
N LYS A 256 -44.26 -39.29 -22.93
CA LYS A 256 -44.18 -40.72 -22.61
C LYS A 256 -44.87 -41.11 -21.30
N VAL A 257 -44.86 -40.21 -20.30
CA VAL A 257 -45.62 -40.38 -19.06
C VAL A 257 -47.12 -40.27 -19.36
N ALA A 258 -47.55 -39.29 -20.16
CA ALA A 258 -48.94 -39.19 -20.58
C ALA A 258 -49.42 -40.41 -21.39
N GLU A 259 -48.58 -40.95 -22.28
CA GLU A 259 -48.85 -42.18 -23.03
C GLU A 259 -48.98 -43.40 -22.10
N ALA A 260 -48.07 -43.58 -21.13
CA ALA A 260 -48.14 -44.69 -20.18
C ALA A 260 -49.33 -44.57 -19.19
N ILE A 261 -49.69 -43.36 -18.74
CA ILE A 261 -50.94 -43.12 -17.99
C ILE A 261 -52.15 -43.55 -18.84
N LYS A 262 -52.17 -43.19 -20.12
CA LYS A 262 -53.27 -43.59 -21.02
C LYS A 262 -53.34 -45.11 -21.17
N ILE A 263 -52.22 -45.81 -21.31
CA ILE A 263 -52.19 -47.28 -21.34
C ILE A 263 -52.77 -47.86 -20.04
N ALA A 264 -52.39 -47.33 -18.87
CA ALA A 264 -52.96 -47.77 -17.59
C ALA A 264 -54.47 -47.48 -17.46
N GLN A 265 -54.98 -46.40 -18.08
CA GLN A 265 -56.40 -46.08 -18.13
C GLN A 265 -57.18 -46.97 -19.11
N ASP A 266 -56.67 -47.17 -20.32
CA ASP A 266 -57.28 -48.00 -21.37
C ASP A 266 -57.33 -49.48 -20.93
N GLU A 267 -56.23 -50.02 -20.39
CA GLU A 267 -56.16 -51.39 -19.84
C GLU A 267 -56.98 -51.53 -18.54
N GLY A 268 -57.06 -50.48 -17.71
CA GLY A 268 -57.94 -50.46 -16.54
C GLY A 268 -59.42 -50.55 -16.91
N GLN A 269 -59.85 -49.82 -17.96
CA GLN A 269 -61.20 -49.97 -18.53
C GLN A 269 -61.41 -51.35 -19.13
N LEU A 270 -60.42 -51.90 -19.85
CA LEU A 270 -60.49 -53.25 -20.40
C LEU A 270 -60.69 -54.28 -19.29
N ALA A 271 -59.92 -54.21 -18.19
CA ALA A 271 -60.08 -55.09 -17.03
C ALA A 271 -61.51 -55.04 -16.45
N GLY A 272 -62.09 -53.84 -16.30
CA GLY A 272 -63.49 -53.66 -15.88
C GLY A 272 -64.50 -54.29 -16.87
N THR A 273 -64.36 -54.05 -18.17
CA THR A 273 -65.26 -54.66 -19.17
C THR A 273 -65.18 -56.19 -19.18
N LYS A 274 -63.99 -56.75 -18.94
CA LYS A 274 -63.78 -58.20 -18.84
C LYS A 274 -64.26 -58.78 -17.50
N ALA A 275 -64.26 -58.00 -16.42
CA ALA A 275 -64.97 -58.34 -15.19
C ALA A 275 -66.49 -58.39 -15.40
N THR A 276 -67.07 -57.43 -16.14
CA THR A 276 -68.51 -57.50 -16.49
C THR A 276 -68.84 -58.65 -17.43
N GLU A 277 -68.01 -58.97 -18.43
CA GLU A 277 -68.20 -60.15 -19.29
C GLU A 277 -68.14 -61.46 -18.50
N ALA A 278 -67.29 -61.55 -17.46
CA ALA A 278 -67.21 -62.70 -16.56
C ALA A 278 -68.43 -62.80 -15.61
N GLU A 279 -68.92 -61.66 -15.10
CA GLU A 279 -70.13 -61.60 -14.27
C GLU A 279 -71.39 -61.96 -15.08
N GLU A 280 -71.51 -61.47 -16.32
CA GLU A 280 -72.56 -61.88 -17.27
C GLU A 280 -72.46 -63.36 -17.63
N ALA A 281 -71.27 -63.87 -17.98
CA ALA A 281 -71.09 -65.28 -18.34
C ALA A 281 -71.38 -66.23 -17.16
N ALA A 282 -71.08 -65.82 -15.91
CA ALA A 282 -71.48 -66.57 -14.73
C ALA A 282 -73.02 -66.58 -14.53
N ALA A 283 -73.70 -65.46 -14.78
CA ALA A 283 -75.16 -65.40 -14.74
C ALA A 283 -75.83 -66.19 -15.89
N GLU A 284 -75.25 -66.19 -17.09
CA GLU A 284 -75.65 -67.09 -18.18
C GLU A 284 -75.46 -68.57 -17.78
N THR A 285 -74.36 -68.89 -17.10
CA THR A 285 -74.10 -70.25 -16.57
C THR A 285 -75.15 -70.62 -15.51
N GLU A 286 -75.54 -69.71 -14.61
CA GLU A 286 -76.63 -69.93 -13.63
C GLU A 286 -77.96 -70.26 -14.33
N GLN A 287 -78.30 -69.52 -15.40
CA GLN A 287 -79.56 -69.74 -16.13
C GLN A 287 -79.57 -71.05 -16.94
N GLU A 288 -78.51 -71.36 -17.68
CA GLU A 288 -78.44 -72.62 -18.44
C GLU A 288 -78.33 -73.84 -17.51
N ALA A 289 -77.65 -73.69 -16.37
CA ALA A 289 -77.63 -74.72 -15.32
C ALA A 289 -79.03 -75.02 -14.78
N ILE A 290 -79.84 -73.99 -14.48
CA ILE A 290 -81.21 -74.20 -14.00
C ILE A 290 -82.03 -74.99 -15.02
N LYS A 291 -81.95 -74.67 -16.32
CA LYS A 291 -82.63 -75.43 -17.37
C LYS A 291 -82.13 -76.87 -17.43
N ALA A 292 -80.81 -77.08 -17.46
CA ALA A 292 -80.19 -78.40 -17.49
C ALA A 292 -80.49 -79.26 -16.24
N ILE A 293 -80.87 -78.66 -15.10
CA ILE A 293 -81.35 -79.35 -13.90
C ILE A 293 -82.86 -79.67 -13.98
N GLU A 294 -83.64 -78.84 -14.68
CA GLU A 294 -85.09 -79.01 -14.88
C GLU A 294 -85.43 -79.98 -16.03
N SER A 295 -84.53 -80.16 -17.00
CA SER A 295 -84.66 -81.07 -18.16
C SER A 295 -84.35 -82.56 -17.85
N VAL A 296 -84.11 -82.95 -16.60
CA VAL A 296 -83.47 -84.23 -16.19
C VAL A 296 -84.41 -85.46 -16.27
N GLU A 297 -85.48 -85.40 -17.08
CA GLU A 297 -86.44 -86.48 -17.32
C GLU A 297 -86.69 -86.72 -18.83
N PRO A 298 -86.87 -87.98 -19.26
CA PRO A 298 -85.73 -88.70 -19.85
C PRO A 298 -85.66 -88.60 -21.37
N LYS A 299 -84.55 -88.05 -21.89
CA LYS A 299 -84.12 -88.06 -23.31
C LYS A 299 -82.60 -88.02 -23.43
N ASP A 300 -82.08 -88.47 -24.58
CA ASP A 300 -80.63 -88.58 -24.85
C ASP A 300 -79.88 -87.24 -24.95
N ASP A 301 -80.59 -86.11 -25.07
CA ASP A 301 -80.00 -84.76 -25.22
C ASP A 301 -79.29 -84.19 -23.98
N ILE A 302 -79.37 -84.87 -22.83
CA ILE A 302 -78.80 -84.44 -21.54
C ILE A 302 -77.29 -84.09 -21.62
N GLN A 303 -76.52 -84.72 -22.51
CA GLN A 303 -75.11 -84.36 -22.72
C GLN A 303 -74.92 -83.02 -23.46
N ASN A 304 -75.86 -82.64 -24.33
CA ASN A 304 -75.82 -81.36 -25.05
C ASN A 304 -76.05 -80.18 -24.08
N GLU A 305 -76.99 -80.32 -23.14
CA GLU A 305 -77.27 -79.29 -22.13
C GLU A 305 -76.08 -79.09 -21.17
N LEU A 306 -75.49 -80.18 -20.65
CA LEU A 306 -74.28 -80.09 -19.83
C LEU A 306 -73.12 -79.42 -20.58
N LYS A 307 -72.98 -79.67 -21.88
CA LYS A 307 -71.99 -79.00 -22.73
C LYS A 307 -72.27 -77.49 -22.81
N VAL A 308 -73.51 -77.05 -22.96
CA VAL A 308 -73.86 -75.62 -22.97
C VAL A 308 -73.48 -74.93 -21.65
N VAL A 309 -73.75 -75.58 -20.50
CA VAL A 309 -73.31 -75.07 -19.18
C VAL A 309 -71.78 -74.92 -19.14
N LYS A 310 -71.05 -75.93 -19.62
CA LYS A 310 -69.59 -75.89 -19.70
C LYS A 310 -69.07 -74.78 -20.62
N ASP A 311 -69.62 -74.64 -21.83
CA ASP A 311 -69.23 -73.61 -22.81
C ASP A 311 -69.43 -72.19 -22.23
N LYS A 312 -70.42 -71.98 -21.35
CA LYS A 312 -70.64 -70.74 -20.58
C LYS A 312 -69.64 -70.55 -19.43
N ALA A 313 -69.32 -71.59 -18.66
CA ALA A 313 -68.29 -71.54 -17.62
C ALA A 313 -66.87 -71.28 -18.19
N ASP A 314 -66.59 -71.84 -19.37
CA ASP A 314 -65.36 -71.56 -20.13
C ASP A 314 -65.34 -70.11 -20.66
N LYS A 315 -66.48 -69.54 -21.06
CA LYS A 315 -66.61 -68.11 -21.42
C LYS A 315 -66.27 -67.21 -20.22
N ALA A 316 -66.81 -67.51 -19.02
CA ALA A 316 -66.50 -66.77 -17.81
C ALA A 316 -65.00 -66.85 -17.46
N SER A 317 -64.41 -68.05 -17.60
CA SER A 317 -62.98 -68.29 -17.35
C SER A 317 -62.06 -67.56 -18.33
N LYS A 318 -62.43 -67.50 -19.62
CA LYS A 318 -61.72 -66.72 -20.66
C LYS A 318 -61.81 -65.21 -20.41
N ALA A 319 -62.98 -64.72 -19.99
CA ALA A 319 -63.16 -63.32 -19.60
C ALA A 319 -62.31 -62.97 -18.36
N ALA A 320 -62.25 -63.84 -17.35
CA ALA A 320 -61.39 -63.65 -16.18
C ALA A 320 -59.89 -63.62 -16.51
N ALA A 321 -59.42 -64.48 -17.43
CA ALA A 321 -58.05 -64.44 -17.93
C ALA A 321 -57.75 -63.14 -18.69
N ALA A 322 -58.68 -62.65 -19.52
CA ALA A 322 -58.54 -61.38 -20.21
C ALA A 322 -58.50 -60.19 -19.23
N ALA A 323 -59.34 -60.18 -18.18
CA ALA A 323 -59.29 -59.19 -17.11
C ALA A 323 -57.94 -59.23 -16.37
N LYS A 324 -57.39 -60.43 -16.15
CA LYS A 324 -56.10 -60.63 -15.50
C LYS A 324 -54.92 -60.10 -16.34
N ASN A 325 -54.94 -60.34 -17.64
CA ASN A 325 -53.94 -59.82 -18.57
C ASN A 325 -53.97 -58.28 -18.61
N ALA A 326 -55.16 -57.68 -18.65
CA ALA A 326 -55.34 -56.24 -18.64
C ALA A 326 -54.85 -55.60 -17.31
N GLN A 327 -55.09 -56.25 -16.16
CA GLN A 327 -54.47 -55.86 -14.88
C GLN A 327 -52.95 -55.78 -15.01
N ILE A 328 -52.31 -56.85 -15.51
CA ILE A 328 -50.84 -56.91 -15.56
C ILE A 328 -50.27 -55.83 -16.50
N LYS A 329 -50.95 -55.53 -17.61
CA LYS A 329 -50.57 -54.43 -18.53
C LYS A 329 -50.72 -53.05 -17.87
N ALA A 330 -51.81 -52.81 -17.13
CA ALA A 330 -51.99 -51.58 -16.37
C ALA A 330 -50.93 -51.41 -15.25
N GLU A 331 -50.56 -52.50 -14.57
CA GLU A 331 -49.48 -52.51 -13.57
C GLU A 331 -48.10 -52.22 -14.19
N ILE A 332 -47.79 -52.78 -15.36
CA ILE A 332 -46.56 -52.47 -16.11
C ILE A 332 -46.51 -50.99 -16.46
N ALA A 333 -47.60 -50.44 -17.02
CA ALA A 333 -47.67 -49.03 -17.39
C ALA A 333 -47.51 -48.10 -16.17
N ALA A 334 -48.04 -48.47 -15.01
CA ALA A 334 -47.83 -47.74 -13.75
C ALA A 334 -46.37 -47.76 -13.27
N TYR A 335 -45.61 -48.83 -13.52
CA TYR A 335 -44.16 -48.85 -13.27
C TYR A 335 -43.38 -48.01 -14.28
N VAL A 336 -43.78 -47.98 -15.56
CA VAL A 336 -43.16 -47.13 -16.60
C VAL A 336 -43.31 -45.64 -16.24
N VAL A 337 -44.50 -45.21 -15.81
CA VAL A 337 -44.72 -43.85 -15.30
C VAL A 337 -43.76 -43.55 -14.16
N GLN A 338 -43.65 -44.44 -13.17
CA GLN A 338 -42.73 -44.23 -12.05
C GLN A 338 -41.24 -44.18 -12.48
N THR A 339 -40.81 -44.94 -13.50
CA THR A 339 -39.43 -44.82 -14.02
C THR A 339 -39.16 -43.51 -14.73
N GLU A 340 -40.07 -43.06 -15.60
CA GLU A 340 -39.86 -41.83 -16.39
C GLU A 340 -39.94 -40.57 -15.50
N VAL A 341 -40.76 -40.56 -14.43
CA VAL A 341 -40.78 -39.48 -13.42
C VAL A 341 -39.48 -39.44 -12.62
N SER A 342 -39.04 -40.58 -12.04
CA SER A 342 -37.77 -40.63 -11.30
C SER A 342 -36.57 -40.22 -12.17
N LYS A 343 -36.62 -40.49 -13.48
CA LYS A 343 -35.67 -40.01 -14.48
C LYS A 343 -35.76 -38.49 -14.69
N GLU A 344 -36.94 -37.88 -14.84
CA GLU A 344 -37.08 -36.40 -14.92
C GLU A 344 -36.43 -35.73 -13.68
N GLU A 345 -36.64 -36.28 -12.49
CA GLU A 345 -36.09 -35.75 -11.24
C GLU A 345 -34.56 -35.99 -11.11
N ALA A 346 -34.05 -37.13 -11.59
CA ALA A 346 -32.60 -37.40 -11.67
C ALA A 346 -31.90 -36.47 -12.68
N VAL A 347 -32.50 -36.28 -13.86
CA VAL A 347 -32.00 -35.36 -14.92
C VAL A 347 -31.95 -33.93 -14.39
N LYS A 348 -33.02 -33.47 -13.71
CA LYS A 348 -33.05 -32.15 -13.07
C LYS A 348 -31.93 -32.00 -12.05
N SER A 349 -31.74 -33.01 -11.19
CA SER A 349 -30.72 -32.97 -10.13
C SER A 349 -29.29 -32.93 -10.70
N ALA A 350 -29.00 -33.71 -11.75
CA ALA A 350 -27.71 -33.67 -12.46
C ALA A 350 -27.44 -32.32 -13.14
N ASN A 351 -28.47 -31.70 -13.74
CA ASN A 351 -28.37 -30.38 -14.34
C ASN A 351 -28.06 -29.28 -13.29
N GLU A 352 -28.75 -29.30 -12.15
CA GLU A 352 -28.46 -28.36 -11.04
C GLU A 352 -27.06 -28.60 -10.42
N ALA A 353 -26.60 -29.86 -10.35
CA ALA A 353 -25.28 -30.20 -9.82
C ALA A 353 -24.16 -29.68 -10.74
N ASN A 354 -24.35 -29.76 -12.06
CA ASN A 354 -23.44 -29.16 -13.03
C ASN A 354 -23.44 -27.62 -12.99
N GLN A 355 -24.56 -26.96 -12.65
CA GLN A 355 -24.56 -25.52 -12.39
C GLN A 355 -23.76 -25.15 -11.13
N ALA A 356 -23.86 -25.94 -10.05
CA ALA A 356 -23.06 -25.74 -8.84
C ALA A 356 -21.56 -25.93 -9.11
N LYS A 357 -21.20 -26.97 -9.89
CA LYS A 357 -19.84 -27.17 -10.43
C LYS A 357 -19.34 -25.95 -11.20
N MET A 358 -20.10 -25.44 -12.18
CA MET A 358 -19.66 -24.30 -13.00
C MET A 358 -19.36 -23.06 -12.16
N LYS A 359 -20.19 -22.76 -11.16
CA LYS A 359 -19.94 -21.65 -10.22
C LYS A 359 -18.68 -21.87 -9.38
N ALA A 360 -18.43 -23.09 -8.91
CA ALA A 360 -17.20 -23.42 -8.20
C ALA A 360 -15.96 -23.31 -9.12
N GLU A 361 -16.07 -23.68 -10.39
CA GLU A 361 -15.02 -23.52 -11.41
C GLU A 361 -14.71 -22.04 -11.66
N GLU A 362 -15.73 -21.20 -11.84
CA GLU A 362 -15.64 -19.74 -12.03
C GLU A 362 -14.98 -19.03 -10.83
N VAL A 363 -15.52 -19.25 -9.62
CA VAL A 363 -15.01 -18.68 -8.36
C VAL A 363 -13.55 -19.05 -8.12
N ALA A 364 -13.16 -20.29 -8.42
CA ALA A 364 -11.76 -20.70 -8.34
C ALA A 364 -10.87 -19.95 -9.34
N THR A 365 -11.30 -19.78 -10.60
CA THR A 365 -10.52 -19.03 -11.59
C THR A 365 -10.41 -17.54 -11.29
N GLU A 366 -11.35 -16.93 -10.56
CA GLU A 366 -11.19 -15.58 -10.04
C GLU A 366 -10.19 -15.53 -8.88
N SER A 367 -10.28 -16.50 -7.95
CA SER A 367 -9.34 -16.62 -6.84
C SER A 367 -7.90 -16.92 -7.27
N GLU A 368 -7.70 -17.64 -8.38
CA GLU A 368 -6.37 -17.93 -8.96
C GLU A 368 -5.63 -16.66 -9.44
N LYS A 369 -6.35 -15.54 -9.68
CA LYS A 369 -5.75 -14.24 -10.00
C LYS A 369 -5.17 -13.52 -8.77
N ILE A 370 -5.65 -13.87 -7.57
CA ILE A 370 -5.26 -13.24 -6.31
C ILE A 370 -3.96 -13.86 -5.79
N LYS A 371 -2.85 -13.14 -5.99
CA LYS A 371 -1.52 -13.61 -5.58
C LYS A 371 -1.26 -13.35 -4.11
N ILE A 372 -1.35 -14.41 -3.30
CA ILE A 372 -0.91 -14.48 -1.91
C ILE A 372 0.35 -15.36 -1.76
N THR A 373 1.07 -15.19 -0.66
CA THR A 373 2.25 -15.96 -0.25
C THR A 373 1.89 -17.32 0.35
N ASP A 374 0.77 -17.42 1.08
CA ASP A 374 0.27 -18.69 1.62
C ASP A 374 -0.47 -19.51 0.54
N VAL A 375 0.32 -20.25 -0.24
CA VAL A 375 -0.17 -21.19 -1.26
C VAL A 375 -1.04 -22.33 -0.70
N THR A 376 -1.06 -22.56 0.62
CA THR A 376 -1.97 -23.57 1.21
C THR A 376 -3.41 -23.07 1.22
N LYS A 377 -3.62 -21.76 1.39
CA LYS A 377 -4.97 -21.15 1.38
C LYS A 377 -5.58 -21.15 -0.01
N SER A 378 -4.82 -20.84 -1.06
CA SER A 378 -5.29 -20.98 -2.45
C SER A 378 -5.48 -22.45 -2.85
N GLY A 379 -4.66 -23.38 -2.33
CA GLY A 379 -4.84 -24.82 -2.51
C GLY A 379 -6.23 -25.32 -2.09
N LYS A 380 -6.74 -24.88 -0.91
CA LYS A 380 -8.08 -25.22 -0.40
C LYS A 380 -9.21 -24.87 -1.39
N VAL A 381 -9.06 -23.82 -2.20
CA VAL A 381 -10.03 -23.44 -3.24
C VAL A 381 -10.08 -24.50 -4.34
N GLY A 382 -8.91 -24.97 -4.78
CA GLY A 382 -8.79 -26.06 -5.78
C GLY A 382 -9.32 -27.40 -5.29
N GLU A 383 -9.15 -27.71 -4.00
CA GLU A 383 -9.72 -28.91 -3.36
C GLU A 383 -11.26 -28.86 -3.35
N ALA A 384 -11.86 -27.76 -2.90
CA ALA A 384 -13.31 -27.59 -2.85
C ALA A 384 -13.95 -27.60 -4.26
N LYS A 385 -13.33 -26.92 -5.23
CA LYS A 385 -13.67 -26.98 -6.67
C LYS A 385 -13.68 -28.42 -7.18
N THR A 386 -12.64 -29.19 -6.86
CA THR A 386 -12.50 -30.58 -7.29
C THR A 386 -13.59 -31.49 -6.71
N GLU A 387 -14.02 -31.25 -5.47
CA GLU A 387 -15.14 -31.99 -4.88
C GLU A 387 -16.47 -31.65 -5.57
N ALA A 388 -16.76 -30.38 -5.87
CA ALA A 388 -17.94 -29.99 -6.64
C ALA A 388 -17.97 -30.66 -8.03
N VAL A 389 -16.83 -30.68 -8.72
CA VAL A 389 -16.64 -31.39 -10.00
C VAL A 389 -16.89 -32.89 -9.87
N ASN A 390 -16.47 -33.52 -8.77
CA ASN A 390 -16.65 -34.96 -8.55
C ASN A 390 -18.08 -35.33 -8.14
N GLN A 391 -18.78 -34.48 -7.39
CA GLN A 391 -20.18 -34.69 -7.03
C GLN A 391 -21.10 -34.52 -8.25
N ALA A 392 -20.86 -33.53 -9.11
CA ALA A 392 -21.59 -33.39 -10.38
C ALA A 392 -21.48 -34.66 -11.26
N LYS A 393 -20.27 -35.24 -11.42
CA LYS A 393 -20.07 -36.51 -12.13
C LYS A 393 -20.86 -37.69 -11.54
N LYS A 394 -21.07 -37.73 -10.22
CA LYS A 394 -21.93 -38.76 -9.59
C LYS A 394 -23.39 -38.56 -9.95
N ALA A 395 -23.86 -37.31 -9.96
CA ALA A 395 -25.22 -36.97 -10.38
C ALA A 395 -25.46 -37.30 -11.86
N ASP A 396 -24.50 -37.01 -12.75
CA ASP A 396 -24.56 -37.41 -14.16
C ASP A 396 -24.62 -38.94 -14.35
N LYS A 397 -23.79 -39.70 -13.63
CA LYS A 397 -23.84 -41.17 -13.65
C LYS A 397 -25.20 -41.71 -13.14
N ALA A 398 -25.73 -41.12 -12.08
CA ALA A 398 -27.04 -41.50 -11.56
C ALA A 398 -28.18 -41.17 -12.56
N LYS A 399 -28.08 -40.04 -13.27
CA LYS A 399 -28.95 -39.73 -14.42
C LYS A 399 -28.86 -40.80 -15.52
N GLU A 400 -27.66 -41.22 -15.92
CA GLU A 400 -27.48 -42.29 -16.94
C GLU A 400 -28.13 -43.62 -16.49
N GLU A 401 -28.05 -43.96 -15.21
CA GLU A 401 -28.69 -45.14 -14.62
C GLU A 401 -30.23 -45.03 -14.62
N ALA A 402 -30.79 -43.86 -14.32
CA ALA A 402 -32.23 -43.60 -14.40
C ALA A 402 -32.75 -43.59 -15.85
N GLU A 403 -32.01 -43.01 -16.79
CA GLU A 403 -32.31 -43.03 -18.23
C GLU A 403 -32.31 -44.47 -18.78
N THR A 404 -31.34 -45.28 -18.35
CA THR A 404 -31.25 -46.72 -18.69
C THR A 404 -32.44 -47.50 -18.13
N ALA A 405 -32.80 -47.29 -16.86
CA ALA A 405 -33.91 -47.98 -16.21
C ALA A 405 -35.26 -47.66 -16.88
N ALA A 406 -35.52 -46.39 -17.21
CA ALA A 406 -36.73 -45.99 -17.93
C ALA A 406 -36.83 -46.61 -19.34
N LYS A 407 -35.70 -46.73 -20.05
CA LYS A 407 -35.63 -47.44 -21.34
C LYS A 407 -35.95 -48.93 -21.19
N ASN A 408 -35.39 -49.60 -20.19
CA ASN A 408 -35.64 -51.02 -19.92
C ASN A 408 -37.10 -51.31 -19.51
N ALA A 409 -37.74 -50.39 -18.77
CA ALA A 409 -39.15 -50.49 -18.39
C ALA A 409 -40.07 -50.32 -19.62
N ASP A 410 -39.77 -49.38 -20.50
CA ASP A 410 -40.51 -49.17 -21.74
C ASP A 410 -40.31 -50.31 -22.76
N GLU A 411 -39.12 -50.89 -22.85
CA GLU A 411 -38.88 -52.15 -23.59
C GLU A 411 -39.72 -53.31 -23.00
N SER A 412 -39.84 -53.37 -21.68
CA SER A 412 -40.70 -54.36 -21.01
C SER A 412 -42.18 -54.13 -21.35
N GLN A 413 -42.67 -52.88 -21.32
CA GLN A 413 -44.04 -52.52 -21.73
C GLN A 413 -44.32 -52.84 -23.19
N THR A 414 -43.48 -52.37 -24.11
CA THR A 414 -43.66 -52.58 -25.56
C THR A 414 -43.61 -54.07 -25.93
N SER A 415 -42.86 -54.90 -25.21
CA SER A 415 -42.83 -56.37 -25.41
C SER A 415 -44.17 -57.09 -25.13
N THR A 416 -45.12 -56.44 -24.43
CA THR A 416 -46.45 -57.01 -24.15
C THR A 416 -47.51 -56.67 -25.22
N LYS A 417 -47.19 -55.82 -26.19
CA LYS A 417 -48.17 -55.27 -27.13
C LYS A 417 -48.70 -56.34 -28.10
N GLY A 418 -49.99 -56.65 -27.98
CA GLY A 418 -50.63 -57.72 -28.74
C GLY A 418 -50.35 -59.13 -28.23
N ASN A 419 -49.83 -59.26 -27.01
CA ASN A 419 -49.62 -60.54 -26.33
C ASN A 419 -50.58 -60.66 -25.12
N ASP A 420 -51.15 -61.85 -24.93
CA ASP A 420 -52.11 -62.21 -23.89
C ASP A 420 -51.73 -63.51 -23.15
N GLU A 421 -50.46 -63.93 -23.22
CA GLU A 421 -49.93 -65.06 -22.45
C GLU A 421 -49.48 -64.58 -21.06
N GLU A 422 -50.25 -64.88 -20.01
CA GLU A 422 -50.03 -64.43 -18.61
C GLU A 422 -48.58 -64.66 -18.13
N ALA A 423 -47.96 -65.78 -18.52
CA ALA A 423 -46.58 -66.12 -18.16
C ALA A 423 -45.52 -65.19 -18.79
N THR A 424 -45.83 -64.50 -19.88
CA THR A 424 -44.95 -63.48 -20.50
C THR A 424 -45.22 -62.11 -19.89
N LEU A 425 -46.48 -61.73 -19.71
CA LEU A 425 -46.90 -60.49 -19.06
C LEU A 425 -46.34 -60.40 -17.63
N SER A 426 -46.41 -61.49 -16.87
CA SER A 426 -45.87 -61.57 -15.51
C SER A 426 -44.35 -61.32 -15.47
N LYS A 427 -43.59 -61.84 -16.44
CA LYS A 427 -42.14 -61.60 -16.56
C LYS A 427 -41.83 -60.15 -16.93
N ALA A 428 -42.63 -59.53 -17.79
CA ALA A 428 -42.52 -58.12 -18.13
C ALA A 428 -42.84 -57.21 -16.92
N LYS A 429 -43.84 -57.57 -16.10
CA LYS A 429 -44.16 -56.88 -14.84
C LYS A 429 -43.01 -56.92 -13.84
N THR A 430 -42.42 -58.10 -13.59
CA THR A 430 -41.28 -58.20 -12.68
C THR A 430 -40.11 -57.32 -13.13
N LYS A 431 -39.78 -57.33 -14.43
CA LYS A 431 -38.76 -56.42 -14.98
C LYS A 431 -39.11 -54.94 -14.78
N ALA A 432 -40.30 -54.50 -15.19
CA ALA A 432 -40.72 -53.11 -15.05
C ALA A 432 -40.68 -52.64 -13.57
N GLN A 433 -41.05 -53.53 -12.63
CA GLN A 433 -40.94 -53.28 -11.19
C GLN A 433 -39.48 -53.17 -10.71
N GLU A 434 -38.58 -54.02 -11.18
CA GLU A 434 -37.14 -53.95 -10.85
C GLU A 434 -36.50 -52.66 -11.40
N GLU A 435 -36.81 -52.26 -12.64
CA GLU A 435 -36.32 -51.01 -13.21
C GLU A 435 -36.92 -49.78 -12.49
N SER A 436 -38.18 -49.86 -12.03
CA SER A 436 -38.80 -48.81 -11.19
C SER A 436 -38.08 -48.63 -9.85
N ALA A 437 -37.59 -49.71 -9.24
CA ALA A 437 -36.74 -49.61 -8.05
C ALA A 437 -35.36 -48.99 -8.35
N LYS A 438 -34.73 -49.37 -9.47
CA LYS A 438 -33.44 -48.80 -9.92
C LYS A 438 -33.54 -47.29 -10.19
N ALA A 439 -34.59 -46.86 -10.90
CA ALA A 439 -34.80 -45.44 -11.22
C ALA A 439 -34.98 -44.58 -9.95
N LYS A 440 -35.67 -45.08 -8.93
CA LYS A 440 -35.84 -44.37 -7.63
C LYS A 440 -34.55 -44.32 -6.81
N GLN A 441 -33.73 -45.37 -6.85
CA GLN A 441 -32.41 -45.34 -6.22
C GLN A 441 -31.52 -44.29 -6.92
N ALA A 442 -31.47 -44.33 -8.25
CA ALA A 442 -30.73 -43.38 -9.07
C ALA A 442 -31.20 -41.91 -8.88
N GLN A 443 -32.51 -41.66 -8.76
CA GLN A 443 -33.07 -40.36 -8.37
C GLN A 443 -32.53 -39.90 -7.00
N THR A 444 -32.53 -40.80 -6.02
CA THR A 444 -32.05 -40.52 -4.66
C THR A 444 -30.55 -40.18 -4.66
N ASP A 445 -29.75 -40.96 -5.40
CA ASP A 445 -28.30 -40.74 -5.51
C ASP A 445 -27.96 -39.45 -6.27
N ALA A 446 -28.73 -39.09 -7.30
CA ALA A 446 -28.62 -37.80 -7.99
C ALA A 446 -28.95 -36.61 -7.07
N SER A 447 -29.99 -36.75 -6.22
CA SER A 447 -30.37 -35.73 -5.23
C SER A 447 -29.31 -35.57 -4.13
N ASN A 448 -28.74 -36.67 -3.63
CA ASN A 448 -27.66 -36.63 -2.63
C ASN A 448 -26.38 -36.01 -3.20
N ALA A 449 -26.03 -36.35 -4.44
CA ALA A 449 -24.89 -35.76 -5.16
C ALA A 449 -25.10 -34.26 -5.43
N LEU A 450 -26.32 -33.81 -5.70
CA LEU A 450 -26.68 -32.40 -5.83
C LEU A 450 -26.46 -31.60 -4.52
N GLU A 451 -26.83 -32.16 -3.37
CA GLU A 451 -26.66 -31.48 -2.08
C GLU A 451 -25.17 -31.28 -1.75
N GLU A 452 -24.35 -32.33 -1.87
CA GLU A 452 -22.90 -32.21 -1.66
C GLU A 452 -22.21 -31.35 -2.75
N ALA A 453 -22.70 -31.31 -3.99
CA ALA A 453 -22.20 -30.40 -5.03
C ALA A 453 -22.46 -28.92 -4.67
N LYS A 454 -23.66 -28.58 -4.19
CA LYS A 454 -24.00 -27.22 -3.71
C LYS A 454 -23.15 -26.83 -2.50
N LYS A 455 -22.99 -27.74 -1.53
CA LYS A 455 -22.14 -27.57 -0.34
C LYS A 455 -20.65 -27.42 -0.70
N ALA A 456 -20.16 -28.12 -1.71
CA ALA A 456 -18.80 -27.95 -2.23
C ALA A 456 -18.62 -26.60 -2.97
N GLN A 457 -19.63 -26.12 -3.70
CA GLN A 457 -19.64 -24.75 -4.24
C GLN A 457 -19.51 -23.71 -3.10
N THR A 458 -20.34 -23.79 -2.06
CA THR A 458 -20.28 -22.87 -0.90
C THR A 458 -18.91 -22.92 -0.21
N LYS A 459 -18.29 -24.11 -0.07
CA LYS A 459 -16.91 -24.24 0.44
C LYS A 459 -15.86 -23.59 -0.48
N THR A 460 -16.06 -23.63 -1.79
CA THR A 460 -15.17 -22.99 -2.77
C THR A 460 -15.25 -21.47 -2.65
N GLU A 461 -16.46 -20.92 -2.48
CA GLU A 461 -16.65 -19.50 -2.18
C GLU A 461 -16.02 -19.10 -0.84
N ILE A 462 -16.24 -19.87 0.24
CA ILE A 462 -15.61 -19.65 1.55
C ILE A 462 -14.08 -19.57 1.41
N ALA A 463 -13.46 -20.52 0.73
CA ALA A 463 -12.01 -20.56 0.56
C ALA A 463 -11.48 -19.35 -0.26
N ALA A 464 -12.20 -18.93 -1.30
CA ALA A 464 -11.85 -17.75 -2.10
C ALA A 464 -11.94 -16.43 -1.31
N GLU A 465 -12.92 -16.30 -0.41
CA GLU A 465 -13.02 -15.13 0.49
C GLU A 465 -11.91 -15.12 1.56
N VAL A 466 -11.46 -16.28 2.05
CA VAL A 466 -10.25 -16.38 2.90
C VAL A 466 -8.99 -15.96 2.14
N VAL A 467 -8.86 -16.28 0.85
CA VAL A 467 -7.76 -15.81 0.00
C VAL A 467 -7.77 -14.28 -0.15
N LYS A 468 -8.95 -13.64 -0.31
CA LYS A 468 -9.07 -12.17 -0.29
C LYS A 468 -8.66 -11.57 1.06
N ALA A 469 -9.10 -12.17 2.17
CA ALA A 469 -8.76 -11.70 3.51
C ALA A 469 -7.24 -11.76 3.77
N GLU A 470 -6.58 -12.85 3.36
CA GLU A 470 -5.12 -12.99 3.44
C GLU A 470 -4.40 -11.99 2.52
N LYS A 471 -4.92 -11.70 1.32
CA LYS A 471 -4.37 -10.68 0.41
C LYS A 471 -4.40 -9.28 1.03
N ALA A 472 -5.53 -8.90 1.61
CA ALA A 472 -5.67 -7.60 2.27
C ALA A 472 -4.73 -7.46 3.49
N LYS A 473 -4.55 -8.53 4.27
CA LYS A 473 -3.53 -8.61 5.33
C LYS A 473 -2.12 -8.37 4.77
N GLU A 474 -1.73 -9.01 3.67
CA GLU A 474 -0.41 -8.80 3.06
C GLU A 474 -0.19 -7.36 2.59
N GLU A 475 -1.21 -6.74 1.99
CA GLU A 475 -1.17 -5.35 1.54
C GLU A 475 -1.04 -4.40 2.74
N ALA A 476 -1.82 -4.61 3.81
CA ALA A 476 -1.70 -3.84 5.05
C ALA A 476 -0.31 -3.97 5.71
N ILE A 477 0.31 -5.16 5.66
CA ILE A 477 1.69 -5.37 6.13
C ILE A 477 2.69 -4.56 5.30
N SER A 478 2.53 -4.54 3.98
CA SER A 478 3.42 -3.81 3.06
C SER A 478 3.27 -2.29 3.22
N ASP A 479 2.04 -1.79 3.32
CA ASP A 479 1.78 -0.35 3.45
C ASP A 479 2.22 0.16 4.84
N ALA A 480 2.04 -0.61 5.92
CA ALA A 480 2.57 -0.26 7.24
C ALA A 480 4.11 -0.22 7.27
N ALA A 481 4.79 -1.10 6.54
CA ALA A 481 6.26 -1.08 6.44
C ALA A 481 6.76 0.16 5.67
N ALA A 482 6.09 0.52 4.57
CA ALA A 482 6.41 1.71 3.79
C ALA A 482 6.12 3.02 4.58
N ALA A 483 5.09 3.05 5.43
CA ALA A 483 4.82 4.17 6.32
C ALA A 483 5.99 4.41 7.31
N GLY A 484 6.57 3.32 7.83
CA GLY A 484 7.77 3.40 8.69
C GLY A 484 9.03 3.87 7.96
N GLU A 485 9.21 3.56 6.68
CA GLU A 485 10.31 4.14 5.88
C GLU A 485 10.07 5.64 5.60
N ALA A 486 8.85 6.05 5.27
CA ALA A 486 8.49 7.46 5.11
C ALA A 486 8.71 8.24 6.41
N ARG A 487 8.41 7.66 7.58
CA ARG A 487 8.69 8.26 8.89
C ARG A 487 10.19 8.50 9.11
N LYS A 488 11.05 7.52 8.82
CA LYS A 488 12.52 7.67 8.96
C LYS A 488 13.07 8.77 8.04
N GLN A 489 12.51 8.91 6.83
CA GLN A 489 12.85 10.01 5.93
C GLN A 489 12.43 11.34 6.54
N ALA A 490 11.19 11.46 7.04
CA ALA A 490 10.71 12.67 7.69
C ALA A 490 11.54 13.06 8.93
N GLU A 491 11.92 12.09 9.77
CA GLU A 491 12.83 12.28 10.91
C GLU A 491 14.21 12.79 10.46
N SER A 492 14.83 12.16 9.45
CA SER A 492 16.16 12.55 8.96
C SER A 492 16.17 13.95 8.32
N GLU A 493 15.12 14.33 7.59
CA GLU A 493 15.00 15.71 7.07
C GLU A 493 14.74 16.72 8.18
N ALA A 494 13.93 16.38 9.20
CA ALA A 494 13.71 17.25 10.36
C ALA A 494 14.97 17.46 11.20
N GLU A 495 15.85 16.44 11.32
CA GLU A 495 17.17 16.60 11.95
C GLU A 495 18.05 17.61 11.19
N LYS A 496 18.10 17.56 9.85
CA LYS A 496 18.80 18.57 9.03
C LYS A 496 18.21 19.97 9.24
N ALA A 497 16.89 20.06 9.38
CA ALA A 497 16.15 21.30 9.67
C ALA A 497 16.32 21.82 11.11
N LYS A 498 17.02 21.09 11.99
CA LYS A 498 17.24 21.41 13.41
C LYS A 498 15.90 21.70 14.11
N SER A 499 15.75 22.90 14.67
CA SER A 499 14.57 23.33 15.44
C SER A 499 13.46 23.97 14.59
N ASN A 500 13.39 23.70 13.28
CA ASN A 500 12.25 24.12 12.46
C ASN A 500 10.96 23.38 12.91
N GLU A 501 10.02 24.11 13.49
CA GLU A 501 8.77 23.56 14.04
C GLU A 501 7.86 22.91 12.98
N GLU A 502 7.87 23.40 11.74
CA GLU A 502 7.10 22.81 10.63
C GLU A 502 7.70 21.46 10.19
N ALA A 503 9.02 21.35 10.13
CA ALA A 503 9.71 20.09 9.80
C ALA A 503 9.54 19.04 10.92
N GLN A 504 9.70 19.45 12.18
CA GLN A 504 9.48 18.58 13.35
C GLN A 504 8.01 18.16 13.48
N GLY A 505 7.07 19.07 13.20
CA GLY A 505 5.64 18.78 13.12
C GLY A 505 5.30 17.77 12.02
N ALA A 506 5.95 17.87 10.85
CA ALA A 506 5.79 16.92 9.76
C ALA A 506 6.36 15.53 10.12
N ALA A 507 7.54 15.45 10.74
CA ALA A 507 8.09 14.18 11.24
C ALA A 507 7.16 13.51 12.28
N LYS A 508 6.61 14.30 13.21
CA LYS A 508 5.61 13.82 14.18
C LYS A 508 4.31 13.36 13.51
N LYS A 509 3.82 14.05 12.46
CA LYS A 509 2.67 13.59 11.67
C LYS A 509 2.96 12.25 10.99
N ALA A 510 4.16 12.06 10.42
CA ALA A 510 4.56 10.79 9.83
C ALA A 510 4.61 9.66 10.88
N GLN A 511 5.00 9.95 12.12
CA GLN A 511 5.01 8.98 13.22
C GLN A 511 3.59 8.59 13.68
N GLU A 512 2.68 9.56 13.78
CA GLU A 512 1.27 9.30 14.10
C GLU A 512 0.61 8.44 13.01
N GLN A 513 0.98 8.63 11.75
CA GLN A 513 0.49 7.84 10.62
C GLN A 513 1.14 6.46 10.50
N GLU A 514 2.43 6.28 10.85
CA GLU A 514 3.01 4.93 11.04
C GLU A 514 2.22 4.13 12.08
N ALA A 515 1.88 4.76 13.22
CA ALA A 515 1.12 4.11 14.28
C ALA A 515 -0.29 3.67 13.84
N GLU A 516 -1.01 4.51 13.10
CA GLU A 516 -2.34 4.14 12.58
C GLU A 516 -2.26 3.09 11.45
N ALA A 517 -1.19 3.11 10.64
CA ALA A 517 -0.92 2.06 9.65
C ALA A 517 -0.61 0.70 10.32
N LEU A 518 0.19 0.68 11.38
CA LEU A 518 0.49 -0.52 12.18
C LEU A 518 -0.77 -1.07 12.86
N LYS A 519 -1.60 -0.22 13.46
CA LYS A 519 -2.90 -0.57 14.03
C LYS A 519 -3.87 -1.12 12.97
N SER A 520 -3.86 -0.53 11.76
CA SER A 520 -4.65 -1.01 10.62
C SER A 520 -4.16 -2.38 10.11
N LYS A 521 -2.85 -2.62 10.09
CA LYS A 521 -2.25 -3.95 9.87
C LYS A 521 -2.73 -4.96 10.92
N GLU A 522 -2.70 -4.63 12.21
CA GLU A 522 -3.16 -5.55 13.28
C GLU A 522 -4.64 -5.90 13.14
N ASN A 523 -5.48 -4.94 12.74
CA ASN A 523 -6.88 -5.17 12.41
C ASN A 523 -7.04 -6.10 11.20
N ALA A 524 -6.30 -5.88 10.11
CA ALA A 524 -6.34 -6.73 8.91
C ALA A 524 -5.83 -8.15 9.19
N GLU A 525 -4.75 -8.28 9.96
CA GLU A 525 -4.23 -9.56 10.46
C GLU A 525 -5.28 -10.31 11.30
N THR A 526 -6.01 -9.60 12.16
CA THR A 526 -7.04 -10.20 13.04
C THR A 526 -8.25 -10.65 12.23
N ALA A 527 -8.77 -9.78 11.35
CA ALA A 527 -9.90 -10.10 10.47
C ALA A 527 -9.59 -11.28 9.53
N ALA A 528 -8.36 -11.39 9.00
CA ALA A 528 -7.93 -12.54 8.20
C ALA A 528 -7.85 -13.85 9.01
N LYS A 529 -7.42 -13.79 10.29
CA LYS A 529 -7.43 -14.94 11.21
C LYS A 529 -8.87 -15.35 11.55
N GLU A 530 -9.75 -14.39 11.81
CA GLU A 530 -11.18 -14.65 12.05
C GLU A 530 -11.87 -15.30 10.83
N ALA A 531 -11.61 -14.78 9.62
CA ALA A 531 -12.10 -15.37 8.37
C ALA A 531 -11.66 -16.84 8.22
N GLU A 532 -10.40 -17.16 8.52
CA GLU A 532 -9.92 -18.56 8.49
C GLU A 532 -10.55 -19.43 9.58
N THR A 533 -10.93 -18.89 10.75
CA THR A 533 -11.66 -19.67 11.78
C THR A 533 -13.11 -19.94 11.40
N GLU A 534 -13.86 -18.95 10.89
CA GLU A 534 -15.25 -19.15 10.44
C GLU A 534 -15.34 -20.09 9.23
N ALA A 535 -14.29 -20.13 8.40
CA ALA A 535 -14.15 -21.06 7.29
C ALA A 535 -13.98 -22.54 7.69
N GLN A 536 -13.74 -22.85 8.97
CA GLN A 536 -13.67 -24.23 9.48
C GLN A 536 -15.06 -24.88 9.66
N GLY A 537 -16.15 -24.12 9.45
CA GLY A 537 -17.51 -24.62 9.54
C GLY A 537 -17.91 -25.61 8.42
N ASN A 538 -19.13 -26.11 8.49
CA ASN A 538 -19.61 -27.22 7.65
C ASN A 538 -19.79 -26.87 6.15
N GLY A 539 -19.57 -25.62 5.75
CA GLY A 539 -19.81 -25.12 4.39
C GLY A 539 -21.24 -24.64 4.17
N THR A 540 -21.83 -23.95 5.16
CA THR A 540 -23.18 -23.38 5.06
C THR A 540 -23.16 -21.96 4.50
N GLN A 541 -24.32 -21.45 4.08
CA GLN A 541 -24.47 -20.04 3.70
C GLN A 541 -24.12 -19.09 4.86
N GLU A 542 -24.50 -19.44 6.10
CA GLU A 542 -24.17 -18.65 7.30
C GLU A 542 -22.65 -18.55 7.53
N ASN A 543 -21.89 -19.62 7.28
CA ASN A 543 -20.42 -19.56 7.31
C ASN A 543 -19.88 -18.64 6.20
N LEU A 544 -20.42 -18.75 4.98
CA LEU A 544 -20.01 -17.92 3.85
C LEU A 544 -20.26 -16.42 4.09
N ASP A 545 -21.40 -16.06 4.65
CA ASP A 545 -21.75 -14.66 4.91
C ASP A 545 -20.86 -14.05 6.01
N LYS A 546 -20.56 -14.81 7.07
CA LYS A 546 -19.57 -14.40 8.09
C LYS A 546 -18.16 -14.26 7.53
N VAL A 547 -17.70 -15.22 6.71
CA VAL A 547 -16.37 -15.14 6.09
C VAL A 547 -16.28 -13.94 5.13
N LYS A 548 -17.36 -13.62 4.40
CA LYS A 548 -17.46 -12.38 3.59
C LYS A 548 -17.38 -11.11 4.44
N GLU A 549 -18.03 -11.06 5.60
CA GLU A 549 -17.91 -9.94 6.54
C GLU A 549 -16.45 -9.78 7.02
N LYS A 550 -15.81 -10.86 7.48
CA LYS A 550 -14.43 -10.83 7.96
C LYS A 550 -13.42 -10.50 6.85
N ALA A 551 -13.62 -11.01 5.64
CA ALA A 551 -12.81 -10.64 4.47
C ALA A 551 -12.96 -9.17 4.10
N LYS A 552 -14.19 -8.61 4.16
CA LYS A 552 -14.41 -7.17 3.97
C LYS A 552 -13.71 -6.35 5.06
N ASN A 553 -13.82 -6.73 6.32
CA ASN A 553 -13.15 -6.03 7.43
C ASN A 553 -11.62 -6.00 7.26
N ALA A 554 -11.02 -7.06 6.69
CA ALA A 554 -9.60 -7.06 6.31
C ALA A 554 -9.29 -6.08 5.16
N CYS A 555 -10.14 -6.00 4.13
CA CYS A 555 -9.99 -5.07 3.00
C CYS A 555 -10.16 -3.59 3.42
N ASP A 556 -11.14 -3.30 4.27
CA ASP A 556 -11.37 -1.97 4.83
C ASP A 556 -10.15 -1.53 5.68
N ALA A 557 -9.60 -2.44 6.49
CA ALA A 557 -8.39 -2.19 7.28
C ALA A 557 -7.13 -2.03 6.43
N ALA A 558 -6.97 -2.79 5.34
CA ALA A 558 -5.88 -2.60 4.38
C ALA A 558 -5.96 -1.23 3.68
N THR A 559 -7.18 -0.79 3.35
CA THR A 559 -7.42 0.54 2.79
C THR A 559 -7.05 1.65 3.79
N ALA A 560 -7.34 1.46 5.08
CA ALA A 560 -6.90 2.38 6.14
C ALA A 560 -5.36 2.44 6.25
N ALA A 561 -4.67 1.29 6.23
CA ALA A 561 -3.21 1.24 6.25
C ALA A 561 -2.57 1.98 5.07
N LYS A 562 -3.13 1.80 3.87
CA LYS A 562 -2.71 2.50 2.64
C LYS A 562 -2.89 4.02 2.71
N ASN A 563 -4.02 4.48 3.28
CA ASN A 563 -4.28 5.91 3.45
C ASN A 563 -3.29 6.53 4.44
N ALA A 564 -3.07 5.87 5.60
CA ALA A 564 -2.10 6.32 6.60
C ALA A 564 -0.66 6.36 6.03
N ARG A 565 -0.26 5.33 5.27
CA ARG A 565 1.01 5.34 4.51
C ARG A 565 1.11 6.53 3.56
N THR A 566 0.05 6.84 2.82
CA THR A 566 0.01 7.98 1.89
C THR A 566 0.17 9.31 2.64
N GLU A 567 -0.44 9.46 3.82
CA GLU A 567 -0.24 10.64 4.67
C GLU A 567 1.17 10.73 5.28
N ALA A 568 1.81 9.60 5.61
CA ALA A 568 3.21 9.56 6.04
C ALA A 568 4.16 9.94 4.90
N GLU A 569 3.93 9.45 3.68
CA GLU A 569 4.67 9.83 2.46
C GLU A 569 4.53 11.34 2.16
N ILE A 570 3.32 11.90 2.29
CA ILE A 570 3.07 13.34 2.17
C ILE A 570 3.84 14.12 3.24
N ALA A 571 3.83 13.67 4.49
CA ALA A 571 4.52 14.33 5.60
C ALA A 571 6.05 14.30 5.45
N ALA A 572 6.62 13.23 4.89
CA ALA A 572 8.06 13.14 4.59
C ALA A 572 8.49 14.21 3.56
N GLU A 573 7.72 14.40 2.49
CA GLU A 573 8.01 15.44 1.49
C GLU A 573 7.79 16.87 2.05
N VAL A 574 6.88 17.10 3.01
CA VAL A 574 6.82 18.38 3.76
C VAL A 574 8.09 18.60 4.58
N ALA A 575 8.54 17.61 5.34
CA ALA A 575 9.75 17.71 6.16
C ALA A 575 10.98 18.04 5.29
N LYS A 576 11.11 17.38 4.13
CA LYS A 576 12.15 17.62 3.12
C LYS A 576 12.12 19.04 2.55
N ALA A 577 10.94 19.56 2.20
CA ALA A 577 10.79 20.93 1.72
C ALA A 577 11.17 21.97 2.79
N GLN A 578 10.77 21.74 4.04
CA GLN A 578 11.09 22.59 5.18
C GLN A 578 12.58 22.54 5.58
N ALA A 579 13.22 21.38 5.45
CA ALA A 579 14.68 21.24 5.59
C ALA A 579 15.42 22.09 4.54
N ALA A 580 15.04 21.96 3.27
CA ALA A 580 15.63 22.72 2.18
C ALA A 580 15.51 24.24 2.36
N LYS A 581 14.31 24.73 2.74
CA LYS A 581 14.08 26.13 3.15
C LYS A 581 15.04 26.56 4.27
N THR A 582 15.14 25.78 5.34
CA THR A 582 16.00 26.09 6.49
C THR A 582 17.48 26.18 6.13
N GLU A 583 17.96 25.27 5.27
CA GLU A 583 19.31 25.35 4.72
C GLU A 583 19.54 26.57 3.81
N ALA A 584 18.51 26.98 3.05
CA ALA A 584 18.59 28.13 2.15
C ALA A 584 18.63 29.46 2.93
N ASP A 585 17.80 29.60 3.98
CA ASP A 585 17.87 30.72 4.92
C ASP A 585 19.24 30.80 5.61
N GLY A 586 19.80 29.66 6.02
CA GLY A 586 21.16 29.58 6.55
C GLY A 586 22.24 30.01 5.54
N ALA A 587 22.03 29.71 4.25
CA ALA A 587 22.92 30.15 3.18
C ALA A 587 22.84 31.66 2.94
N LYS A 588 21.62 32.22 2.86
CA LYS A 588 21.32 33.66 2.78
C LYS A 588 21.99 34.44 3.92
N VAL A 589 21.84 34.01 5.17
CA VAL A 589 22.42 34.70 6.34
C VAL A 589 23.96 34.77 6.23
N ALA A 590 24.60 33.67 5.83
CA ALA A 590 26.05 33.65 5.66
C ALA A 590 26.52 34.45 4.43
N ALA A 591 25.75 34.49 3.35
CA ALA A 591 26.04 35.31 2.17
C ALA A 591 25.96 36.81 2.49
N ASN A 592 24.98 37.22 3.29
CA ASN A 592 24.83 38.61 3.74
C ASN A 592 25.98 39.01 4.69
N ALA A 593 26.35 38.15 5.64
CA ALA A 593 27.52 38.39 6.50
C ALA A 593 28.84 38.48 5.71
N ALA A 594 28.97 37.73 4.61
CA ALA A 594 30.11 37.84 3.70
C ALA A 594 30.11 39.19 2.96
N LYS A 595 28.99 39.57 2.33
CA LYS A 595 28.82 40.90 1.69
C LYS A 595 29.24 42.05 2.63
N ASP A 596 28.73 42.06 3.86
CA ASP A 596 28.96 43.16 4.80
C ASP A 596 30.44 43.26 5.22
N GLU A 597 31.15 42.12 5.34
CA GLU A 597 32.61 42.11 5.61
C GLU A 597 33.42 42.54 4.37
N ALA A 598 33.01 42.15 3.16
CA ALA A 598 33.67 42.58 1.91
C ALA A 598 33.56 44.11 1.73
N GLN A 599 32.38 44.68 1.94
CA GLN A 599 32.15 46.13 1.88
C GLN A 599 33.04 46.87 2.88
N LYS A 600 33.08 46.41 4.14
CA LYS A 600 33.92 46.94 5.22
C LYS A 600 35.43 46.88 4.91
N VAL A 601 35.87 45.94 4.08
CA VAL A 601 37.26 45.86 3.58
C VAL A 601 37.52 46.85 2.44
N ALA A 602 36.58 47.00 1.50
CA ALA A 602 36.67 47.98 0.43
C ALA A 602 36.70 49.42 0.98
N ASP A 603 35.73 49.78 1.83
CA ASP A 603 35.58 51.12 2.43
C ASP A 603 36.82 51.55 3.24
N LYS A 604 37.57 50.59 3.81
CA LYS A 604 38.78 50.85 4.61
C LYS A 604 40.06 50.94 3.78
N SER A 605 40.09 50.34 2.59
CA SER A 605 41.32 50.24 1.76
C SER A 605 41.39 51.27 0.64
N GLU A 606 40.24 51.78 0.20
CA GLU A 606 40.06 52.68 -0.95
C GLU A 606 40.49 52.04 -2.29
N SER A 607 40.66 50.71 -2.36
CA SER A 607 40.94 49.99 -3.60
C SER A 607 39.68 49.84 -4.45
N ALA A 608 39.81 50.16 -5.74
CA ALA A 608 38.74 49.96 -6.72
C ALA A 608 38.46 48.47 -6.96
N GLU A 609 39.50 47.65 -6.94
CA GLU A 609 39.46 46.19 -7.11
C GLU A 609 38.82 45.51 -5.89
N ALA A 610 39.15 45.95 -4.67
CA ALA A 610 38.47 45.50 -3.46
C ALA A 610 36.98 45.88 -3.45
N LYS A 611 36.62 47.04 -4.01
CA LYS A 611 35.23 47.44 -4.21
C LYS A 611 34.51 46.57 -5.24
N GLN A 612 35.14 46.25 -6.39
CA GLN A 612 34.58 45.30 -7.36
C GLN A 612 34.31 43.92 -6.73
N ALA A 613 35.20 43.45 -5.85
CA ALA A 613 35.00 42.22 -5.10
C ALA A 613 33.86 42.33 -4.05
N ALA A 614 33.67 43.50 -3.41
CA ALA A 614 32.49 43.76 -2.58
C ALA A 614 31.19 43.78 -3.39
N ASP A 615 31.19 44.37 -4.60
CA ASP A 615 30.05 44.36 -5.51
C ASP A 615 29.70 42.93 -5.99
N LYS A 616 30.70 42.08 -6.28
CA LYS A 616 30.49 40.63 -6.49
C LYS A 616 29.82 39.96 -5.28
N ALA A 617 30.32 40.23 -4.07
CA ALA A 617 29.78 39.66 -2.84
C ALA A 617 28.32 40.10 -2.60
N ALA A 618 27.99 41.35 -2.93
CA ALA A 618 26.63 41.88 -2.88
C ALA A 618 25.68 41.24 -3.90
N ALA A 619 26.15 41.03 -5.14
CA ALA A 619 25.37 40.32 -6.16
C ALA A 619 25.09 38.87 -5.76
N ALA A 620 26.11 38.15 -5.25
CA ALA A 620 25.98 36.79 -4.75
C ALA A 620 25.05 36.70 -3.51
N SER A 621 25.14 37.66 -2.59
CA SER A 621 24.20 37.84 -1.47
C SER A 621 22.75 37.98 -1.97
N LYS A 622 22.49 38.83 -2.97
CA LYS A 622 21.16 39.01 -3.55
C LYS A 622 20.61 37.72 -4.17
N THR A 623 21.41 36.97 -4.92
CA THR A 623 20.98 35.66 -5.48
C THR A 623 20.69 34.64 -4.38
N ALA A 624 21.47 34.61 -3.29
CA ALA A 624 21.19 33.73 -2.16
C ALA A 624 19.85 34.08 -1.47
N ASP A 625 19.52 35.37 -1.37
CA ASP A 625 18.29 35.87 -0.76
C ASP A 625 17.04 35.57 -1.62
N GLU A 626 17.12 35.81 -2.93
CA GLU A 626 16.10 35.45 -3.90
C GLU A 626 15.80 33.95 -3.88
N LYS A 627 16.84 33.12 -3.79
CA LYS A 627 16.71 31.65 -3.80
C LYS A 627 16.25 31.07 -2.46
N ALA A 628 16.64 31.65 -1.33
CA ALA A 628 16.02 31.34 -0.05
C ALA A 628 14.52 31.66 -0.04
N THR A 629 14.13 32.79 -0.65
CA THR A 629 12.72 33.19 -0.77
C THR A 629 11.93 32.23 -1.67
N ALA A 630 12.50 31.76 -2.78
CA ALA A 630 11.88 30.74 -3.64
C ALA A 630 11.70 29.39 -2.90
N ALA A 631 12.75 28.89 -2.24
CA ALA A 631 12.67 27.66 -1.45
C ALA A 631 11.64 27.76 -0.31
N ALA A 632 11.57 28.91 0.36
CA ALA A 632 10.60 29.17 1.42
C ALA A 632 9.15 29.15 0.91
N LYS A 633 8.90 29.69 -0.29
CA LYS A 633 7.58 29.66 -0.94
C LYS A 633 7.18 28.23 -1.30
N GLU A 634 8.03 27.46 -1.98
CA GLU A 634 7.67 26.11 -2.40
C GLU A 634 7.49 25.16 -1.19
N ALA A 635 8.17 25.42 -0.07
CA ALA A 635 7.91 24.76 1.22
C ALA A 635 6.57 25.18 1.87
N ALA A 636 6.19 26.46 1.81
CA ALA A 636 4.89 26.92 2.29
C ALA A 636 3.71 26.39 1.44
N ASP A 637 3.90 26.29 0.12
CA ASP A 637 2.97 25.64 -0.80
C ASP A 637 2.82 24.14 -0.45
N ALA A 638 3.92 23.45 -0.12
CA ALA A 638 3.88 22.06 0.35
C ALA A 638 3.11 21.92 1.67
N THR A 639 3.44 22.70 2.71
CA THR A 639 2.70 22.72 3.99
C THR A 639 1.20 22.92 3.72
N SER A 640 0.84 23.91 2.91
CA SER A 640 -0.55 24.25 2.58
C SER A 640 -1.27 23.11 1.85
N LEU A 641 -0.66 22.58 0.79
CA LEU A 641 -1.23 21.47 0.01
C LEU A 641 -1.45 20.22 0.86
N SER A 642 -0.55 19.92 1.81
CA SER A 642 -0.64 18.76 2.71
C SER A 642 -1.85 18.75 3.66
N THR A 643 -2.60 19.87 3.74
CA THR A 643 -3.86 19.97 4.50
C THR A 643 -5.11 19.66 3.68
N LEU A 644 -5.00 19.58 2.35
CA LEU A 644 -6.13 19.33 1.45
C LEU A 644 -6.36 17.84 1.24
N THR A 645 -7.62 17.42 1.19
CA THR A 645 -8.02 16.03 0.88
C THR A 645 -7.71 15.61 -0.56
N THR A 646 -7.24 16.53 -1.40
CA THR A 646 -6.75 16.31 -2.77
C THR A 646 -5.23 16.19 -2.86
N ALA A 647 -4.50 16.25 -1.73
CA ALA A 647 -3.05 16.07 -1.71
C ALA A 647 -2.62 14.72 -2.28
N THR A 648 -1.53 14.69 -3.05
CA THR A 648 -0.95 13.46 -3.59
C THR A 648 0.57 13.49 -3.48
N VAL A 649 1.18 12.33 -3.21
CA VAL A 649 2.64 12.20 -3.05
C VAL A 649 3.44 12.79 -4.23
N PRO A 650 3.06 12.59 -5.52
CA PRO A 650 3.80 13.19 -6.63
C PRO A 650 3.81 14.72 -6.63
N ALA A 651 2.68 15.37 -6.31
CA ALA A 651 2.60 16.83 -6.25
C ALA A 651 3.41 17.41 -5.06
N MET A 652 3.40 16.70 -3.93
CA MET A 652 4.23 17.02 -2.76
C MET A 652 5.73 16.88 -3.07
N GLN A 653 6.11 15.80 -3.74
CA GLN A 653 7.47 15.51 -4.17
C GLN A 653 7.98 16.55 -5.19
N GLU A 654 7.13 17.03 -6.10
CA GLU A 654 7.49 18.14 -7.00
C GLU A 654 7.86 19.41 -6.22
N LYS A 655 7.04 19.79 -5.23
CA LYS A 655 7.29 20.95 -4.37
C LYS A 655 8.56 20.80 -3.54
N ALA A 656 8.77 19.65 -2.90
CA ALA A 656 9.97 19.36 -2.13
C ALA A 656 11.24 19.37 -2.99
N ASN A 657 11.19 18.81 -4.20
CA ASN A 657 12.33 18.80 -5.12
C ASN A 657 12.68 20.21 -5.63
N LYS A 658 11.69 21.09 -5.85
CA LYS A 658 11.93 22.51 -6.17
C LYS A 658 12.60 23.26 -5.03
N ALA A 659 12.07 23.12 -3.80
CA ALA A 659 12.69 23.72 -2.61
C ALA A 659 14.15 23.26 -2.42
N VAL A 660 14.46 21.98 -2.68
CA VAL A 660 15.84 21.45 -2.67
C VAL A 660 16.71 22.06 -3.77
N ALA A 661 16.18 22.27 -4.98
CA ALA A 661 16.92 22.91 -6.07
C ALA A 661 17.28 24.37 -5.74
N ASP A 662 16.31 25.19 -5.35
CA ASP A 662 16.54 26.58 -4.95
C ASP A 662 17.46 26.69 -3.72
N SER A 663 17.35 25.77 -2.75
CA SER A 663 18.26 25.67 -1.61
C SER A 663 19.72 25.41 -2.02
N ASN A 664 19.94 24.57 -3.02
CA ASN A 664 21.29 24.30 -3.53
C ASN A 664 21.86 25.48 -4.33
N GLU A 665 21.02 26.25 -5.03
CA GLU A 665 21.44 27.51 -5.66
C GLU A 665 21.76 28.60 -4.64
N ALA A 666 20.99 28.70 -3.54
CA ALA A 666 21.34 29.59 -2.42
C ALA A 666 22.70 29.21 -1.79
N LYS A 667 23.01 27.91 -1.67
CA LYS A 667 24.32 27.42 -1.19
C LYS A 667 25.47 27.77 -2.15
N LYS A 668 25.28 27.65 -3.48
CA LYS A 668 26.28 28.14 -4.48
C LYS A 668 26.56 29.63 -4.28
N ALA A 669 25.49 30.43 -4.20
CA ALA A 669 25.56 31.88 -4.06
C ALA A 669 26.27 32.31 -2.75
N LYS A 670 25.99 31.63 -1.63
CA LYS A 670 26.76 31.76 -0.38
C LYS A 670 28.26 31.59 -0.62
N THR A 671 28.67 30.49 -1.27
CA THR A 671 30.11 30.22 -1.46
C THR A 671 30.78 31.24 -2.39
N LYS A 672 30.08 31.75 -3.40
CA LYS A 672 30.58 32.89 -4.20
C LYS A 672 30.78 34.16 -3.35
N ALA A 673 29.83 34.49 -2.47
CA ALA A 673 29.99 35.63 -1.55
C ALA A 673 31.18 35.42 -0.59
N GLU A 674 31.37 34.21 -0.04
CA GLU A 674 32.52 33.88 0.81
C GLU A 674 33.87 33.95 0.08
N LEU A 675 33.92 33.61 -1.20
CA LEU A 675 35.12 33.74 -2.04
C LEU A 675 35.44 35.21 -2.36
N ALA A 676 34.42 36.00 -2.69
CA ALA A 676 34.55 37.42 -3.00
C ALA A 676 35.04 38.25 -1.78
N VAL A 677 34.72 37.85 -0.55
CA VAL A 677 35.35 38.41 0.67
C VAL A 677 36.87 38.23 0.68
N GLU A 678 37.36 37.07 0.27
CA GLU A 678 38.79 36.77 0.27
C GLU A 678 39.53 37.48 -0.88
N GLU A 679 38.87 37.65 -2.04
CA GLU A 679 39.35 38.51 -3.12
C GLU A 679 39.44 39.98 -2.67
N ALA A 680 38.41 40.50 -1.99
CA ALA A 680 38.40 41.88 -1.47
C ALA A 680 39.54 42.13 -0.47
N LYS A 681 39.80 41.19 0.43
CA LYS A 681 40.93 41.24 1.38
C LYS A 681 42.29 41.17 0.68
N ALA A 682 42.43 40.36 -0.36
CA ALA A 682 43.66 40.23 -1.11
C ALA A 682 43.97 41.50 -1.92
N GLU A 683 43.00 42.05 -2.66
CA GLU A 683 43.16 43.29 -3.42
C GLU A 683 43.39 44.50 -2.47
N ALA A 684 42.74 44.54 -1.30
CA ALA A 684 43.06 45.53 -0.26
C ALA A 684 44.50 45.43 0.28
N ALA A 685 45.02 44.21 0.50
CA ALA A 685 46.40 43.97 0.92
C ALA A 685 47.43 44.40 -0.15
N LYS A 686 47.09 44.16 -1.43
CA LYS A 686 47.88 44.53 -2.61
C LYS A 686 47.93 46.05 -2.82
N GLU A 687 46.83 46.77 -2.60
CA GLU A 687 46.83 48.24 -2.68
C GLU A 687 47.60 48.87 -1.50
N GLU A 688 47.52 48.34 -0.28
CA GLU A 688 48.41 48.78 0.82
C GLU A 688 49.89 48.50 0.49
N ALA A 689 50.21 47.36 -0.13
CA ALA A 689 51.56 47.04 -0.60
C ALA A 689 52.06 48.04 -1.67
N LYS A 690 51.21 48.41 -2.63
CA LYS A 690 51.48 49.45 -3.65
C LYS A 690 51.66 50.85 -3.03
N LYS A 691 50.83 51.20 -2.04
CA LYS A 691 50.95 52.40 -1.19
C LYS A 691 52.23 52.39 -0.32
N ALA A 692 52.81 51.22 -0.05
CA ALA A 692 54.11 51.06 0.62
C ALA A 692 55.30 51.17 -0.36
N GLN A 693 55.24 50.50 -1.51
CA GLN A 693 56.29 50.54 -2.53
C GLN A 693 56.50 51.96 -3.07
N SER A 694 55.43 52.65 -3.47
CA SER A 694 55.50 53.98 -4.07
C SER A 694 56.13 55.00 -3.12
N ALA A 695 55.79 54.91 -1.82
CA ALA A 695 56.39 55.74 -0.78
C ALA A 695 57.88 55.39 -0.54
N ALA A 696 58.25 54.10 -0.56
CA ALA A 696 59.63 53.67 -0.42
C ALA A 696 60.52 54.15 -1.58
N ASP A 697 60.05 54.06 -2.83
CA ASP A 697 60.79 54.53 -4.01
C ASP A 697 60.92 56.08 -4.03
N ALA A 698 59.85 56.81 -3.69
CA ALA A 698 59.90 58.27 -3.57
C ALA A 698 60.84 58.75 -2.45
N ALA A 699 60.75 58.14 -1.27
CA ALA A 699 61.59 58.48 -0.13
C ALA A 699 63.07 58.09 -0.34
N LYS A 700 63.35 56.98 -1.04
CA LYS A 700 64.69 56.62 -1.51
C LYS A 700 65.28 57.68 -2.43
N THR A 701 64.49 58.20 -3.37
CA THR A 701 64.92 59.25 -4.31
C THR A 701 65.35 60.50 -3.56
N GLN A 702 64.57 60.95 -2.56
CA GLN A 702 64.95 62.08 -1.70
C GLN A 702 66.23 61.82 -0.90
N ALA A 703 66.44 60.60 -0.37
CA ALA A 703 67.68 60.26 0.35
C ALA A 703 68.92 60.28 -0.56
N GLU A 704 68.81 59.78 -1.79
CA GLU A 704 69.90 59.81 -2.78
C GLU A 704 70.19 61.22 -3.32
N GLU A 705 69.22 62.12 -3.30
CA GLU A 705 69.42 63.54 -3.65
C GLU A 705 70.12 64.31 -2.53
N ILE A 706 69.64 64.17 -1.28
CA ILE A 706 70.28 64.75 -0.09
C ILE A 706 71.76 64.35 0.00
N ALA A 707 72.06 63.08 -0.26
CA ALA A 707 73.42 62.55 -0.25
C ALA A 707 74.36 63.17 -1.29
N LYS A 708 73.84 63.64 -2.43
CA LYS A 708 74.62 64.31 -3.49
C LYS A 708 74.87 65.77 -3.17
N ASN A 709 73.90 66.45 -2.56
CA ASN A 709 73.88 67.91 -2.45
C ASN A 709 74.49 68.45 -1.13
N GLU A 710 74.32 67.75 0.00
CA GLU A 710 74.56 68.33 1.35
C GLU A 710 75.89 67.86 2.02
N MET A 711 76.54 66.82 1.47
CA MET A 711 77.74 66.16 2.02
C MET A 711 77.58 65.60 3.46
N VAL A 712 76.47 64.91 3.71
CA VAL A 712 76.08 64.31 5.00
C VAL A 712 76.90 63.06 5.36
N GLU A 713 76.83 62.58 6.61
CA GLU A 713 77.48 61.34 7.03
C GLU A 713 76.91 60.12 6.28
N ALA A 714 77.78 59.39 5.57
CA ALA A 714 77.37 58.27 4.71
C ALA A 714 76.64 57.12 5.43
N LYS A 715 76.71 57.07 6.77
CA LYS A 715 76.10 56.05 7.61
C LYS A 715 74.56 56.14 7.63
N ALA A 716 74.00 57.32 7.96
CA ALA A 716 72.54 57.45 8.06
C ALA A 716 71.86 57.36 6.69
N VAL A 717 72.48 57.91 5.64
CA VAL A 717 72.06 57.74 4.24
C VAL A 717 71.96 56.26 3.86
N ALA A 718 72.99 55.47 4.16
CA ALA A 718 72.97 54.03 3.92
C ALA A 718 71.92 53.30 4.77
N GLU A 719 71.71 53.73 6.02
CA GLU A 719 70.69 53.17 6.92
C GLU A 719 69.26 53.41 6.42
N ALA A 720 68.98 54.61 5.87
CA ALA A 720 67.72 54.91 5.19
C ALA A 720 67.58 54.13 3.87
N THR A 721 68.63 54.08 3.04
CA THR A 721 68.63 53.33 1.77
C THR A 721 68.29 51.84 1.97
N ASN A 722 68.85 51.22 3.01
CA ASN A 722 68.53 49.85 3.39
C ASN A 722 67.10 49.68 3.93
N ALA A 723 66.56 50.69 4.62
CA ALA A 723 65.16 50.69 5.05
C ALA A 723 64.19 50.72 3.86
N PHE A 724 64.44 51.56 2.83
CA PHE A 724 63.61 51.56 1.61
C PHE A 724 63.71 50.25 0.83
N ALA A 725 64.91 49.66 0.72
CA ALA A 725 65.09 48.36 0.08
C ALA A 725 64.29 47.26 0.81
N THR A 726 64.26 47.30 2.15
CA THR A 726 63.47 46.38 2.98
C THR A 726 61.96 46.61 2.79
N ALA A 727 61.51 47.87 2.77
CA ALA A 727 60.11 48.23 2.54
C ALA A 727 59.62 47.77 1.15
N LYS A 728 60.44 47.96 0.11
CA LYS A 728 60.14 47.51 -1.25
C LYS A 728 60.11 45.98 -1.37
N ALA A 729 61.04 45.27 -0.73
CA ALA A 729 61.02 43.81 -0.70
C ALA A 729 59.76 43.26 0.00
N LYS A 730 59.34 43.88 1.12
CA LYS A 730 58.11 43.48 1.83
C LYS A 730 56.83 43.85 1.09
N ALA A 731 56.82 44.98 0.38
CA ALA A 731 55.72 45.33 -0.52
C ALA A 731 55.57 44.31 -1.66
N GLN A 732 56.68 43.88 -2.28
CA GLN A 732 56.65 42.82 -3.30
C GLN A 732 56.11 41.50 -2.73
N GLU A 733 56.61 41.06 -1.56
CA GLU A 733 56.15 39.84 -0.88
C GLU A 733 54.63 39.88 -0.59
N ALA A 734 54.09 41.03 -0.19
CA ALA A 734 52.67 41.22 0.04
C ALA A 734 51.85 41.18 -1.27
N SER A 735 52.33 41.86 -2.32
CA SER A 735 51.70 41.88 -3.64
C SER A 735 51.65 40.49 -4.27
N ASP A 736 52.74 39.72 -4.18
CA ASP A 736 52.83 38.38 -4.76
C ASP A 736 51.87 37.39 -4.07
N LYS A 737 51.83 37.39 -2.72
CA LYS A 737 50.88 36.57 -1.95
C LYS A 737 49.43 36.93 -2.24
N ALA A 738 49.11 38.23 -2.32
CA ALA A 738 47.77 38.69 -2.69
C ALA A 738 47.39 38.26 -4.11
N GLY A 739 48.31 38.35 -5.07
CA GLY A 739 48.12 37.88 -6.44
C GLY A 739 47.82 36.38 -6.53
N GLU A 740 48.48 35.55 -5.70
CA GLU A 740 48.19 34.11 -5.63
C GLU A 740 46.75 33.83 -5.15
N VAL A 741 46.30 34.54 -4.10
CA VAL A 741 44.93 34.41 -3.55
C VAL A 741 43.87 34.75 -4.61
N VAL A 742 44.03 35.87 -5.32
CA VAL A 742 43.09 36.31 -6.37
C VAL A 742 43.02 35.29 -7.52
N GLN A 743 44.14 34.68 -7.90
CA GLN A 743 44.14 33.61 -8.91
C GLN A 743 43.45 32.32 -8.44
N GLN A 744 43.48 32.03 -7.13
CA GLN A 744 42.84 30.82 -6.57
C GLN A 744 41.35 31.03 -6.31
N VAL A 745 40.93 32.23 -5.90
CA VAL A 745 39.51 32.62 -5.89
C VAL A 745 38.89 32.44 -7.26
N LYS A 746 39.51 32.99 -8.32
CA LYS A 746 38.97 32.89 -9.70
C LYS A 746 38.82 31.45 -10.20
N LYS A 747 39.67 30.52 -9.76
CA LYS A 747 39.51 29.08 -10.04
C LYS A 747 38.33 28.50 -9.27
N ALA A 748 38.28 28.71 -7.96
CA ALA A 748 37.20 28.24 -7.10
C ALA A 748 35.81 28.78 -7.53
N GLU A 749 35.72 30.05 -7.97
CA GLU A 749 34.49 30.62 -8.53
C GLU A 749 33.94 29.79 -9.70
N THR A 750 34.81 29.35 -10.63
CA THR A 750 34.40 28.51 -11.77
C THR A 750 34.03 27.08 -11.37
N GLU A 751 34.60 26.55 -10.29
CA GLU A 751 34.23 25.22 -9.78
C GLU A 751 32.86 25.25 -9.07
N VAL A 752 32.54 26.32 -8.34
CA VAL A 752 31.24 26.52 -7.66
C VAL A 752 30.05 26.47 -8.63
N ASP A 753 30.19 27.01 -9.85
CA ASP A 753 29.13 26.94 -10.85
C ASP A 753 28.86 25.51 -11.34
N ASN A 754 29.89 24.67 -11.40
CA ASN A 754 29.77 23.28 -11.88
C ASN A 754 29.17 22.31 -10.83
N VAL A 755 29.24 22.62 -9.53
CA VAL A 755 28.75 21.71 -8.48
C VAL A 755 27.23 21.75 -8.34
N VAL A 756 26.53 20.80 -8.96
CA VAL A 756 25.09 20.56 -8.78
C VAL A 756 24.88 19.17 -8.17
N GLY A 757 24.33 19.11 -6.96
CA GLY A 757 23.85 17.86 -6.34
C GLY A 757 24.90 16.84 -5.87
N ASN A 758 26.19 17.02 -6.17
CA ASN A 758 27.25 16.09 -5.77
C ASN A 758 27.90 16.48 -4.43
N GLU A 759 27.69 15.65 -3.41
CA GLU A 759 28.17 15.90 -2.04
C GLU A 759 29.71 15.77 -1.90
N ALA A 760 30.38 15.01 -2.78
CA ALA A 760 31.84 14.92 -2.79
C ALA A 760 32.48 16.25 -3.23
N GLN A 761 32.03 16.80 -4.36
CA GLN A 761 32.55 18.07 -4.90
C GLN A 761 32.22 19.27 -3.99
N LYS A 762 31.10 19.19 -3.26
CA LYS A 762 30.76 20.14 -2.18
C LYS A 762 31.79 20.13 -1.05
N SER A 763 32.41 18.99 -0.75
CA SER A 763 33.50 18.89 0.23
C SER A 763 34.82 19.41 -0.33
N GLU A 764 35.13 19.15 -1.60
CA GLU A 764 36.35 19.64 -2.26
C GLU A 764 36.39 21.18 -2.27
N ILE A 765 35.27 21.83 -2.64
CA ILE A 765 35.13 23.29 -2.59
C ILE A 765 35.23 23.83 -1.16
N ALA A 766 34.65 23.15 -0.16
CA ALA A 766 34.76 23.59 1.24
C ALA A 766 36.22 23.58 1.74
N THR A 767 37.02 22.61 1.31
CA THR A 767 38.47 22.58 1.55
C THR A 767 39.18 23.72 0.81
N ALA A 768 38.93 23.91 -0.49
CA ALA A 768 39.56 24.98 -1.29
C ALA A 768 39.28 26.39 -0.73
N VAL A 769 38.04 26.68 -0.32
CA VAL A 769 37.66 27.94 0.36
C VAL A 769 38.42 28.13 1.68
N SER A 770 38.72 27.04 2.39
CA SER A 770 39.47 27.08 3.65
C SER A 770 40.97 27.30 3.43
N GLU A 771 41.55 26.69 2.39
CA GLU A 771 42.94 26.95 1.96
C GLU A 771 43.12 28.39 1.47
N ILE A 772 42.18 28.91 0.68
CA ILE A 772 42.14 30.31 0.23
C ILE A 772 42.15 31.25 1.43
N LYS A 773 41.25 31.07 2.41
CA LYS A 773 41.21 31.85 3.66
C LYS A 773 42.54 31.84 4.41
N GLY A 774 43.21 30.69 4.48
CA GLY A 774 44.54 30.57 5.09
C GLY A 774 45.61 31.41 4.37
N LYS A 775 45.56 31.48 3.04
CA LYS A 775 46.47 32.30 2.23
C LYS A 775 46.13 33.80 2.27
N THR A 776 44.85 34.16 2.34
CA THR A 776 44.43 35.56 2.54
C THR A 776 45.04 36.14 3.81
N LEU A 777 45.03 35.39 4.91
CA LEU A 777 45.64 35.82 6.17
C LEU A 777 47.15 36.12 5.98
N GLN A 778 47.89 35.23 5.31
CA GLN A 778 49.32 35.44 5.02
C GLN A 778 49.59 36.65 4.11
N ALA A 779 48.68 36.97 3.18
CA ALA A 779 48.77 38.16 2.34
C ALA A 779 48.49 39.45 3.13
N VAL A 780 47.48 39.44 4.00
CA VAL A 780 47.14 40.56 4.90
C VAL A 780 48.25 40.79 5.93
N GLU A 781 48.84 39.74 6.50
CA GLU A 781 50.01 39.84 7.39
C GLU A 781 51.20 40.48 6.69
N ALA A 782 51.54 40.01 5.47
CA ALA A 782 52.63 40.58 4.68
C ALA A 782 52.39 42.07 4.33
N ALA A 783 51.15 42.47 4.04
CA ALA A 783 50.81 43.89 3.80
C ALA A 783 50.97 44.75 5.07
N ASN A 784 50.66 44.21 6.26
CA ASN A 784 50.93 44.91 7.52
C ASN A 784 52.45 45.03 7.81
N GLU A 785 53.25 44.02 7.45
CA GLU A 785 54.72 44.13 7.50
C GLU A 785 55.26 45.17 6.51
N ALA A 786 54.74 45.22 5.28
CA ALA A 786 55.09 46.22 4.27
C ALA A 786 54.76 47.65 4.76
N LYS A 787 53.58 47.84 5.38
CA LYS A 787 53.17 49.10 6.02
C LYS A 787 54.14 49.53 7.11
N LYS A 788 54.50 48.62 8.04
CA LYS A 788 55.49 48.90 9.10
C LYS A 788 56.86 49.24 8.52
N ALA A 789 57.30 48.54 7.47
CA ALA A 789 58.58 48.77 6.83
C ALA A 789 58.63 50.12 6.08
N LYS A 790 57.52 50.53 5.43
CA LYS A 790 57.33 51.89 4.89
C LYS A 790 57.50 52.94 6.00
N GLU A 791 56.73 52.82 7.09
CA GLU A 791 56.78 53.78 8.20
C GLU A 791 58.18 53.86 8.84
N LEU A 792 58.92 52.75 8.94
CA LEU A 792 60.32 52.74 9.36
C LEU A 792 61.25 53.54 8.44
N ALA A 793 61.04 53.43 7.13
CA ALA A 793 61.87 54.09 6.14
C ALA A 793 61.57 55.60 6.04
N GLU A 794 60.31 56.00 6.26
CA GLU A 794 59.90 57.41 6.43
C GLU A 794 60.58 58.06 7.65
N ILE A 795 60.63 57.37 8.80
CA ILE A 795 61.37 57.86 9.98
C ILE A 795 62.88 57.98 9.65
N ALA A 796 63.46 56.99 8.97
CA ALA A 796 64.87 57.02 8.59
C ALA A 796 65.22 58.19 7.65
N LEU A 797 64.36 58.53 6.68
CA LEU A 797 64.51 59.73 5.85
C LEU A 797 64.55 61.00 6.70
N ASN A 798 63.64 61.09 7.68
CA ASN A 798 63.49 62.26 8.52
C ASN A 798 64.66 62.42 9.50
N VAL A 799 65.27 61.32 9.96
CA VAL A 799 66.55 61.36 10.71
C VAL A 799 67.70 61.86 9.82
N VAL A 800 67.80 61.43 8.54
CA VAL A 800 68.79 61.97 7.60
C VAL A 800 68.59 63.48 7.37
N LYS A 801 67.35 63.95 7.26
CA LYS A 801 67.03 65.40 7.16
C LYS A 801 67.40 66.17 8.44
N ALA A 802 67.24 65.56 9.62
CA ALA A 802 67.71 66.13 10.89
C ALA A 802 69.24 66.19 10.98
N GLU A 803 69.96 65.19 10.45
CA GLU A 803 71.42 65.17 10.39
C GLU A 803 71.98 66.27 9.49
N VAL A 804 71.38 66.48 8.30
CA VAL A 804 71.67 67.64 7.42
C VAL A 804 71.55 68.96 8.18
N ALA A 805 70.45 69.15 8.91
CA ALA A 805 70.22 70.36 9.69
C ALA A 805 71.28 70.52 10.81
N ASN A 806 71.61 69.43 11.52
CA ASN A 806 72.68 69.43 12.52
C ASN A 806 74.06 69.76 11.92
N ASP A 807 74.37 69.30 10.71
CA ASP A 807 75.60 69.68 10.01
C ASP A 807 75.62 71.15 9.55
N LYS A 808 74.46 71.71 9.15
CA LYS A 808 74.30 73.16 8.96
C LYS A 808 74.53 73.92 10.27
N ALA A 809 74.00 73.45 11.39
CA ALA A 809 74.26 74.02 12.72
C ALA A 809 75.76 73.99 13.10
N LYS A 810 76.48 72.90 12.85
CA LYS A 810 77.94 72.81 13.05
C LYS A 810 78.70 73.82 12.17
N LYS A 811 78.32 73.95 10.89
CA LYS A 811 78.89 74.94 9.95
C LYS A 811 78.60 76.38 10.43
N ALA A 812 77.40 76.64 10.95
CA ALA A 812 77.01 77.91 11.54
C ALA A 812 77.85 78.28 12.79
N VAL A 813 78.08 77.33 13.71
CA VAL A 813 78.98 77.54 14.88
C VAL A 813 80.40 77.91 14.43
N ALA A 814 80.94 77.24 13.40
CA ALA A 814 82.26 77.57 12.86
C ALA A 814 82.29 78.99 12.27
N ALA A 815 81.26 79.39 11.52
CA ALA A 815 81.14 80.74 10.97
C ALA A 815 80.97 81.81 12.05
N ALA A 816 80.18 81.54 13.10
CA ALA A 816 80.00 82.44 14.23
C ALA A 816 81.29 82.58 15.07
N GLY A 817 82.04 81.50 15.23
CA GLY A 817 83.36 81.50 15.86
C GLY A 817 84.38 82.33 15.07
N ALA A 818 84.40 82.20 13.74
CA ALA A 818 85.24 83.03 12.87
C ALA A 818 84.86 84.52 12.98
N ALA A 819 83.56 84.85 12.92
CA ALA A 819 83.06 86.21 13.10
C ALA A 819 83.44 86.79 14.48
N LYS A 820 83.34 86.01 15.56
CA LYS A 820 83.77 86.41 16.90
C LYS A 820 85.26 86.73 16.98
N ASP A 821 86.13 85.90 16.38
CA ASP A 821 87.57 86.17 16.34
C ASP A 821 87.92 87.34 15.39
N GLU A 822 87.11 87.60 14.38
CA GLU A 822 87.23 88.77 13.50
C GLU A 822 86.81 90.08 14.20
N ALA A 823 85.67 90.09 14.90
CA ALA A 823 85.23 91.18 15.75
C ALA A 823 86.28 91.52 16.83
N LYS A 824 86.93 90.49 17.37
CA LYS A 824 88.02 90.63 18.34
C LYS A 824 89.31 91.17 17.74
N LYS A 825 89.70 90.74 16.53
CA LYS A 825 90.82 91.36 15.78
C LYS A 825 90.53 92.84 15.55
N ALA A 826 89.32 93.18 15.12
CA ALA A 826 88.87 94.55 14.95
C ALA A 826 89.00 95.36 16.25
N THR A 827 88.46 94.89 17.38
CA THR A 827 88.63 95.55 18.68
C THR A 827 90.11 95.73 19.04
N THR A 828 90.98 94.73 18.83
CA THR A 828 92.42 94.91 19.09
C THR A 828 93.08 95.94 18.17
N SER A 829 92.61 96.08 16.93
CA SER A 829 93.05 97.11 16.00
C SER A 829 92.53 98.51 16.40
N ALA A 830 91.35 98.59 17.03
CA ALA A 830 90.79 99.82 17.57
C ALA A 830 91.43 100.23 18.92
N GLU A 831 91.90 99.26 19.70
CA GLU A 831 92.50 99.51 21.02
C GLU A 831 93.99 99.90 20.95
N GLN A 832 94.61 99.92 19.76
CA GLN A 832 95.89 100.60 19.53
C GLN A 832 95.71 102.13 19.46
N PRO A 833 94.94 102.72 18.53
CA PRO A 833 94.76 104.18 18.43
C PRO A 833 94.16 104.82 19.69
N LYS A 834 93.26 104.11 20.40
CA LYS A 834 92.73 104.54 21.72
C LYS A 834 93.82 104.80 22.78
N LYS A 835 95.01 104.18 22.66
CA LYS A 835 96.14 104.41 23.58
C LYS A 835 96.99 105.62 23.21
N GLU A 836 96.79 106.20 22.03
CA GLU A 836 97.58 107.31 21.50
C GLU A 836 96.80 108.64 21.54
N VAL A 837 95.48 108.61 21.28
CA VAL A 837 94.61 109.79 21.37
C VAL A 837 93.16 109.49 21.83
N GLU A 838 92.64 110.44 22.61
CA GLU A 838 91.29 110.46 23.22
C GLU A 838 90.15 110.51 22.17
N SER A 839 90.42 110.95 20.94
CA SER A 839 89.44 110.99 19.84
C SER A 839 88.99 109.59 19.38
N ALA A 840 89.86 108.58 19.45
CA ALA A 840 89.56 107.21 19.04
C ALA A 840 88.84 106.38 20.13
N GLU A 841 88.60 106.94 21.31
CA GLU A 841 88.06 106.23 22.47
C GLU A 841 86.66 105.64 22.22
N LYS A 842 85.78 106.41 21.58
CA LYS A 842 84.36 106.06 21.40
C LYS A 842 84.15 104.91 20.42
N ASP A 843 84.76 104.98 19.25
CA ASP A 843 84.58 103.94 18.22
C ASP A 843 85.31 102.65 18.60
N ALA A 844 86.39 102.73 19.38
CA ALA A 844 86.99 101.56 20.03
C ALA A 844 86.08 100.93 21.11
N GLU A 845 85.20 101.68 21.77
CA GLU A 845 84.16 101.12 22.64
C GLU A 845 83.00 100.51 21.86
N ILE A 846 82.60 101.10 20.73
CA ILE A 846 81.60 100.53 19.82
C ILE A 846 82.11 99.22 19.20
N ALA A 847 83.38 99.13 18.81
CA ALA A 847 84.00 97.88 18.36
C ALA A 847 83.92 96.80 19.45
N LYS A 848 84.22 97.17 20.70
CA LYS A 848 84.22 96.28 21.87
C LYS A 848 82.82 95.82 22.29
N GLU A 849 81.81 96.67 22.18
CA GLU A 849 80.40 96.28 22.38
C GLU A 849 79.95 95.26 21.33
N ASN A 850 80.36 95.46 20.07
CA ASN A 850 80.05 94.54 18.99
C ASN A 850 80.86 93.22 19.04
N GLU A 851 82.11 93.23 19.56
CA GLU A 851 82.81 91.99 19.93
C GLU A 851 82.05 91.21 21.00
N ILE A 852 81.53 91.88 22.03
CA ILE A 852 80.73 91.22 23.08
C ILE A 852 79.46 90.62 22.49
N LYS A 853 78.75 91.33 21.60
CA LYS A 853 77.55 90.82 20.91
C LYS A 853 77.87 89.66 19.98
N ALA A 854 78.90 89.76 19.14
CA ALA A 854 79.37 88.65 18.30
C ALA A 854 79.78 87.44 19.16
N GLY A 855 80.44 87.69 20.30
CA GLY A 855 80.85 86.67 21.25
C GLY A 855 79.70 85.98 22.00
N GLN A 856 78.60 86.71 22.25
CA GLN A 856 77.34 86.18 22.80
C GLN A 856 76.56 85.39 21.75
N LYS A 857 76.38 85.93 20.54
CA LYS A 857 75.65 85.27 19.45
C LYS A 857 76.37 84.04 18.91
N ALA A 858 77.69 84.03 18.87
CA ALA A 858 78.46 82.82 18.64
C ALA A 858 78.33 81.77 19.76
N LYS A 859 78.00 82.17 20.99
CA LYS A 859 77.69 81.23 22.08
C LYS A 859 76.26 80.71 21.99
N GLU A 860 75.30 81.55 21.63
CA GLU A 860 73.93 81.15 21.34
C GLU A 860 73.86 80.16 20.16
N ALA A 861 74.68 80.35 19.12
CA ALA A 861 74.86 79.39 18.04
C ALA A 861 75.43 78.04 18.54
N GLU A 862 76.47 78.07 19.39
CA GLU A 862 77.07 76.86 19.99
C GLU A 862 76.07 76.08 20.84
N ASP A 863 75.30 76.77 21.68
CA ASP A 863 74.33 76.15 22.58
C ASP A 863 73.08 75.62 21.83
N ASN A 864 72.62 76.31 20.78
CA ASN A 864 71.56 75.79 19.90
C ASN A 864 72.02 74.59 19.06
N ALA A 865 73.25 74.60 18.53
CA ALA A 865 73.80 73.44 17.82
C ALA A 865 74.01 72.22 18.74
N ALA A 866 74.44 72.44 19.98
CA ALA A 866 74.53 71.39 20.99
C ALA A 866 73.14 70.80 21.34
N ALA A 867 72.10 71.62 21.39
CA ALA A 867 70.72 71.17 21.56
C ALA A 867 70.21 70.37 20.33
N ALA A 868 70.51 70.82 19.11
CA ALA A 868 70.19 70.08 17.88
C ALA A 868 70.85 68.70 17.87
N GLN A 869 72.15 68.61 18.19
CA GLN A 869 72.86 67.34 18.29
C GLN A 869 72.30 66.41 19.37
N ALA A 870 71.87 66.95 20.52
CA ALA A 870 71.24 66.17 21.58
C ALA A 870 69.90 65.56 21.15
N GLN A 871 69.09 66.29 20.38
CA GLN A 871 67.82 65.79 19.86
C GLN A 871 68.01 64.79 18.70
N LEU A 872 69.04 64.97 17.85
CA LEU A 872 69.37 64.01 16.79
C LEU A 872 69.66 62.62 17.38
N LEU A 873 70.45 62.56 18.47
CA LEU A 873 70.76 61.32 19.18
C LEU A 873 69.51 60.65 19.79
N ILE A 874 68.50 61.43 20.18
CA ILE A 874 67.21 60.91 20.64
C ILE A 874 66.41 60.34 19.45
N ALA A 875 66.42 61.02 18.30
CA ALA A 875 65.76 60.55 17.08
C ALA A 875 66.37 59.23 16.56
N GLU A 876 67.71 59.11 16.54
CA GLU A 876 68.43 57.86 16.24
C GLU A 876 68.06 56.72 17.21
N GLN A 877 67.97 57.02 18.51
CA GLN A 877 67.65 56.02 19.52
C GLN A 877 66.20 55.53 19.41
N GLU A 878 65.24 56.42 19.12
CA GLU A 878 63.84 56.05 18.92
C GLU A 878 63.60 55.36 17.56
N LEU A 879 64.35 55.72 16.50
CA LEU A 879 64.38 54.94 15.26
C LEU A 879 64.87 53.50 15.50
N THR A 880 65.88 53.32 16.35
CA THR A 880 66.36 51.98 16.75
C THR A 880 65.26 51.20 17.49
N LYS A 881 64.59 51.82 18.47
CA LYS A 881 63.45 51.22 19.20
C LYS A 881 62.27 50.89 18.28
N ALA A 882 62.04 51.69 17.23
CA ALA A 882 61.02 51.41 16.23
C ALA A 882 61.36 50.15 15.41
N LYS A 883 62.63 49.94 15.06
CA LYS A 883 63.09 48.72 14.36
C LYS A 883 62.94 47.48 15.24
N GLU A 884 63.29 47.60 16.52
CA GLU A 884 63.19 46.52 17.52
C GLU A 884 61.77 46.26 18.06
N ALA A 885 60.77 47.07 17.67
CA ALA A 885 59.42 46.97 18.19
C ALA A 885 58.73 45.65 17.80
N ASP A 886 58.48 44.77 18.78
CA ASP A 886 57.77 43.50 18.62
C ASP A 886 56.25 43.63 18.35
N ASN A 887 55.67 44.81 18.57
CA ASN A 887 54.24 45.06 18.37
C ASN A 887 53.94 46.49 17.88
N ALA A 888 52.71 46.70 17.40
CA ALA A 888 52.27 47.96 16.80
C ALA A 888 52.22 49.15 17.79
N GLU A 889 51.93 48.93 19.07
CA GLU A 889 51.85 50.00 20.08
C GLU A 889 53.24 50.56 20.41
N LYS A 890 54.21 49.66 20.67
CA LYS A 890 55.63 50.06 20.84
C LYS A 890 56.15 50.77 19.59
N PHE A 891 55.79 50.25 18.41
CA PHE A 891 56.20 50.83 17.14
C PHE A 891 55.69 52.26 16.97
N GLN A 892 54.39 52.51 17.11
CA GLN A 892 53.80 53.85 16.98
C GLN A 892 54.27 54.81 18.10
N SER A 893 54.54 54.30 19.30
CA SER A 893 55.14 55.09 20.38
C SER A 893 56.56 55.56 20.04
N ALA A 894 57.39 54.68 19.45
CA ALA A 894 58.74 55.03 19.01
C ALA A 894 58.72 55.96 17.79
N LYS A 895 57.86 55.69 16.79
CA LYS A 895 57.62 56.56 15.62
C LYS A 895 57.33 58.00 16.04
N THR A 896 56.37 58.19 16.95
CA THR A 896 55.94 59.51 17.41
C THR A 896 57.09 60.29 18.07
N LYS A 897 57.90 59.63 18.90
CA LYS A 897 59.06 60.26 19.58
C LYS A 897 60.19 60.57 18.62
N ALA A 898 60.50 59.67 17.68
CA ALA A 898 61.53 59.88 16.69
C ALA A 898 61.22 61.10 15.79
N LEU A 899 59.97 61.24 15.35
CA LEU A 899 59.53 62.39 14.56
C LEU A 899 59.57 63.71 15.35
N ALA A 900 59.10 63.72 16.60
CA ALA A 900 59.18 64.92 17.46
C ALA A 900 60.65 65.36 17.72
N ALA A 901 61.57 64.41 17.90
CA ALA A 901 62.99 64.69 18.07
C ALA A 901 63.66 65.20 16.76
N VAL A 902 63.20 64.73 15.59
CA VAL A 902 63.59 65.31 14.29
C VAL A 902 63.16 66.78 14.18
N GLU A 903 61.89 67.08 14.49
CA GLU A 903 61.36 68.45 14.42
C GLU A 903 62.10 69.40 15.37
N GLU A 904 62.41 68.95 16.61
CA GLU A 904 63.21 69.75 17.53
C GLU A 904 64.67 69.90 17.05
N THR A 905 65.26 68.88 16.40
CA THR A 905 66.61 69.00 15.81
C THR A 905 66.66 70.08 14.72
N VAL A 906 65.69 70.08 13.80
CA VAL A 906 65.64 71.03 12.68
C VAL A 906 65.44 72.47 13.18
N THR A 907 64.51 72.68 14.11
CA THR A 907 64.25 74.01 14.67
C THR A 907 65.42 74.55 15.50
N LYS A 908 66.14 73.69 16.25
CA LYS A 908 67.38 74.09 16.95
C LYS A 908 68.53 74.39 15.99
N ALA A 909 68.63 73.67 14.88
CA ALA A 909 69.64 73.96 13.85
C ALA A 909 69.42 75.33 13.19
N GLN A 910 68.18 75.66 12.82
CA GLN A 910 67.82 76.98 12.27
C GLN A 910 68.15 78.11 13.26
N ALA A 911 67.87 77.92 14.55
CA ALA A 911 68.22 78.88 15.59
C ALA A 911 69.74 79.06 15.79
N ALA A 912 70.56 78.04 15.45
CA ALA A 912 72.02 78.18 15.45
C ALA A 912 72.53 78.97 14.22
N GLU A 913 71.86 78.80 13.06
CA GLU A 913 72.18 79.51 11.82
C GLU A 913 71.83 81.00 11.89
N ALA A 914 70.65 81.35 12.41
CA ALA A 914 70.27 82.74 12.66
C ALA A 914 71.25 83.45 13.62
N ALA A 915 71.59 82.81 14.75
CA ALA A 915 72.56 83.36 15.70
C ALA A 915 73.98 83.50 15.10
N ALA A 916 74.36 82.65 14.15
CA ALA A 916 75.62 82.80 13.42
C ALA A 916 75.60 83.99 12.45
N ASN A 917 74.48 84.27 11.78
CA ASN A 917 74.32 85.44 10.92
C ASN A 917 74.33 86.74 11.73
N GLU A 918 73.66 86.79 12.89
CA GLU A 918 73.77 87.92 13.83
C GLU A 918 75.21 88.13 14.33
N ALA A 919 75.98 87.06 14.54
CA ALA A 919 77.39 87.14 14.91
C ALA A 919 78.26 87.73 13.79
N LYS A 920 78.06 87.32 12.52
CA LYS A 920 78.72 87.93 11.33
C LYS A 920 78.39 89.42 11.23
N ASN A 921 77.11 89.78 11.34
CA ASN A 921 76.62 91.15 11.24
C ASN A 921 77.23 92.04 12.36
N SER A 922 77.33 91.50 13.58
CA SER A 922 78.04 92.15 14.70
C SER A 922 79.54 92.30 14.42
N ALA A 923 80.19 91.31 13.80
CA ALA A 923 81.61 91.37 13.47
C ALA A 923 81.95 92.43 12.41
N ALA A 924 81.13 92.56 11.36
CA ALA A 924 81.27 93.61 10.35
C ALA A 924 81.19 95.01 11.01
N LYS A 925 80.21 95.22 11.90
CA LYS A 925 80.06 96.47 12.68
C LYS A 925 81.25 96.75 13.61
N ALA A 926 81.90 95.72 14.14
CA ALA A 926 83.14 95.88 14.89
C ALA A 926 84.33 96.27 13.98
N ALA A 927 84.43 95.70 12.79
CA ALA A 927 85.45 96.03 11.78
C ALA A 927 85.34 97.49 11.30
N GLU A 928 84.13 97.94 10.95
CA GLU A 928 83.85 99.35 10.61
C GLU A 928 84.30 100.30 11.73
N ALA A 929 83.94 99.99 12.97
CA ALA A 929 84.26 100.83 14.13
C ALA A 929 85.77 100.87 14.40
N ALA A 930 86.48 99.78 14.12
CA ALA A 930 87.95 99.73 14.21
C ALA A 930 88.65 100.56 13.12
N GLU A 931 88.13 100.57 11.89
CA GLU A 931 88.65 101.43 10.83
C GLU A 931 88.45 102.91 11.17
N LYS A 932 87.25 103.28 11.64
CA LYS A 932 86.91 104.64 12.11
C LYS A 932 87.82 105.07 13.28
N ALA A 933 88.10 104.18 14.23
CA ALA A 933 89.04 104.44 15.33
C ALA A 933 90.50 104.62 14.86
N LYS A 934 90.93 103.93 13.79
CA LYS A 934 92.25 104.10 13.19
C LYS A 934 92.38 105.45 12.48
N LYS A 935 91.42 105.80 11.63
CA LYS A 935 91.31 107.11 10.96
C LYS A 935 91.42 108.27 11.96
N ALA A 936 90.64 108.21 13.04
CA ALA A 936 90.61 109.22 14.12
C ALA A 936 91.93 109.38 14.93
N ALA A 937 92.94 108.56 14.71
CA ALA A 937 94.28 108.70 15.28
C ALA A 937 95.33 109.20 14.27
N GLU A 938 95.26 108.74 13.03
CA GLU A 938 96.03 109.31 11.89
C GLU A 938 95.69 110.82 11.76
N GLU A 939 94.42 111.19 11.94
CA GLU A 939 93.90 112.55 12.13
C GLU A 939 94.64 113.43 13.17
N SER A 940 95.34 112.83 14.15
CA SER A 940 95.73 113.52 15.39
C SER A 940 97.24 113.52 15.69
N ALA A 941 98.00 112.60 15.11
CA ALA A 941 99.47 112.67 15.10
C ALA A 941 99.99 113.95 14.41
N THR A 942 99.23 114.42 13.43
CA THR A 942 99.60 115.36 12.36
C THR A 942 99.44 116.81 12.82
N LYS A 943 98.41 117.05 13.64
CA LYS A 943 98.16 118.28 14.39
C LYS A 943 99.24 118.59 15.46
N LYS A 944 100.22 117.70 15.70
CA LYS A 944 101.38 117.94 16.60
C LYS A 944 102.63 118.51 15.90
N GLU A 945 103.00 118.04 14.71
CA GLU A 945 104.28 118.44 14.08
C GLU A 945 104.31 119.91 13.64
N HIS A 946 103.19 120.42 13.12
CA HIS A 946 103.05 121.79 12.59
C HIS A 946 103.30 122.93 13.60
N LYS A 947 103.53 122.63 14.89
CA LYS A 947 103.50 123.63 15.98
C LYS A 947 104.86 124.14 16.48
N ILE A 948 105.97 123.68 15.92
CA ILE A 948 107.34 123.94 16.44
C ILE A 948 108.18 124.90 15.57
N LEU A 949 107.80 125.12 14.30
CA LEU A 949 108.71 125.70 13.28
C LEU A 949 108.67 127.23 13.08
N GLU A 950 107.71 127.96 13.66
CA GLU A 950 107.39 129.34 13.22
C GLU A 950 108.21 130.49 13.88
N ILE A 951 109.10 130.20 14.83
CA ILE A 951 109.67 131.23 15.73
C ILE A 951 111.00 131.87 15.25
N VAL A 952 111.75 131.26 14.31
CA VAL A 952 113.17 131.64 14.06
C VAL A 952 113.51 131.97 12.60
N LYS A 953 112.80 132.91 11.96
CA LYS A 953 113.29 133.64 10.77
C LYS A 953 112.54 134.96 10.51
N LYS A 954 113.17 136.09 10.84
CA LYS A 954 112.68 137.43 10.47
C LYS A 954 113.84 138.29 9.93
N TYR A 955 113.69 138.78 8.70
CA TYR A 955 114.54 139.73 7.98
C TYR A 955 115.95 139.30 7.51
N SER A 956 116.02 138.91 6.24
CA SER A 956 117.01 139.45 5.28
C SER A 956 116.44 139.34 3.85
N LYS A 957 116.82 140.26 2.97
CA LYS A 957 116.39 140.41 1.55
C LYS A 957 117.57 140.04 0.62
N GLU A 958 117.52 139.98 -0.71
CA GLU A 958 116.51 140.28 -1.74
C GLU A 958 116.91 139.60 -3.08
N GLY A 959 115.96 139.19 -3.95
CA GLY A 959 116.20 139.11 -5.42
C GLY A 959 116.27 137.74 -6.16
N TYR A 960 115.25 137.51 -7.01
CA TYR A 960 115.26 136.87 -8.36
C TYR A 960 115.68 135.40 -8.64
N ASN A 961 114.71 134.66 -9.23
CA ASN A 961 114.77 133.54 -10.22
C ASN A 961 115.53 132.21 -9.96
N GLY A 962 114.89 131.07 -10.29
CA GLY A 962 115.62 129.85 -10.68
C GLY A 962 114.98 128.44 -10.54
N VAL A 963 113.89 128.15 -11.28
CA VAL A 963 113.62 126.89 -12.05
C VAL A 963 113.86 125.46 -11.43
N ASP A 964 112.79 124.65 -11.50
CA ASP A 964 112.64 123.16 -11.59
C ASP A 964 112.95 122.14 -10.45
N ASN A 965 111.96 121.23 -10.33
CA ASN A 965 111.93 119.77 -10.05
C ASN A 965 112.15 119.13 -8.65
N ASP A 966 111.14 118.29 -8.34
CA ASP A 966 111.13 116.94 -7.77
C ASP A 966 111.29 116.64 -6.25
N GLU A 967 110.70 115.48 -5.93
CA GLU A 967 110.79 114.61 -4.74
C GLU A 967 110.15 115.00 -3.38
N GLN A 968 108.99 114.36 -3.17
CA GLN A 968 108.70 113.40 -2.07
C GLN A 968 108.36 113.88 -0.63
N VAL A 969 107.64 112.97 0.06
CA VAL A 969 107.39 112.88 1.52
C VAL A 969 106.54 114.04 2.08
N LEU A 970 105.22 113.84 2.20
CA LEU A 970 104.50 113.34 3.41
C LEU A 970 104.55 114.36 4.59
N ASN A 971 103.45 114.70 5.29
CA ASN A 971 102.15 114.01 5.31
C ASN A 971 100.98 114.87 5.85
N GLU A 972 99.74 114.42 5.55
CA GLU A 972 98.49 114.54 6.37
C GLU A 972 97.94 115.94 6.80
N ILE A 973 96.64 116.17 7.08
CA ILE A 973 95.32 115.53 6.80
C ILE A 973 94.27 116.66 6.95
N GLU A 974 93.17 116.80 6.18
CA GLU A 974 92.64 116.04 5.03
C GLU A 974 91.84 114.73 5.26
N GLU A 975 90.88 114.69 6.20
CA GLU A 975 89.76 113.73 6.18
C GLU A 975 88.46 114.34 5.60
N GLN A 976 88.10 113.87 4.40
CA GLN A 976 86.72 113.69 3.93
C GLN A 976 86.53 112.21 3.55
N GLY A 977 85.28 111.74 3.55
CA GLY A 977 84.92 110.32 3.28
C GLY A 977 83.74 109.92 4.16
N ASN A 978 82.48 109.89 3.74
CA ASN A 978 81.89 109.66 2.41
C ASN A 978 82.01 108.21 1.93
N GLU A 979 80.83 107.60 1.71
CA GLU A 979 80.57 106.44 0.82
C GLU A 979 81.19 105.06 1.23
N GLU A 980 80.67 103.91 0.78
CA GLU A 980 79.70 103.63 -0.30
C GLU A 980 78.79 102.40 -0.03
N LYS A 981 77.89 102.10 -1.00
CA LYS A 981 77.23 100.85 -1.46
C LYS A 981 77.68 99.47 -0.87
N GLU A 982 76.92 98.37 -0.93
CA GLU A 982 75.65 98.01 -1.62
C GLU A 982 74.92 96.81 -0.93
N GLU A 983 73.75 96.42 -1.47
CA GLU A 983 72.99 95.12 -1.51
C GLU A 983 73.51 93.87 -0.71
N GLU A 984 72.70 92.92 -0.19
CA GLU A 984 71.39 92.38 -0.62
C GLU A 984 70.37 92.09 0.54
N GLU A 985 69.22 91.53 0.14
CA GLU A 985 67.93 91.17 0.75
C GLU A 985 67.87 90.35 2.06
N GLU A 986 66.73 90.45 2.77
CA GLU A 986 66.13 89.38 3.59
C GLU A 986 64.60 89.60 3.70
N GLU A 987 63.79 88.54 3.50
CA GLU A 987 62.33 88.39 3.79
C GLU A 987 61.33 89.35 3.05
N ASP A 988 60.07 88.98 2.74
CA ASP A 988 59.28 87.75 2.98
C ASP A 988 58.25 87.52 1.83
N ALA A 989 57.52 86.41 1.85
CA ALA A 989 56.57 86.00 0.80
C ALA A 989 55.21 86.76 0.80
N ASP A 990 54.61 86.95 -0.39
CA ASP A 990 53.35 86.24 -0.71
C ASP A 990 52.89 86.28 -2.20
N HIS A 991 52.54 85.09 -2.72
CA HIS A 991 51.48 84.73 -3.68
C HIS A 991 51.23 85.41 -5.06
N ILE A 992 50.89 84.53 -6.03
CA ILE A 992 50.05 84.70 -7.26
C ILE A 992 50.74 85.04 -8.61
N VAL A 993 50.89 83.97 -9.44
CA VAL A 993 50.60 83.78 -10.90
C VAL A 993 50.38 85.04 -11.79
N PRO A 994 50.79 85.09 -13.11
CA PRO A 994 50.92 83.92 -14.01
C PRO A 994 51.91 83.98 -15.22
N LYS A 995 51.84 82.95 -16.09
CA LYS A 995 52.24 82.91 -17.53
C LYS A 995 53.76 83.03 -17.84
N ASP A 996 54.29 82.59 -18.98
CA ASP A 996 53.90 81.62 -20.03
C ASP A 996 55.15 81.36 -20.90
N VAL A 997 55.17 80.27 -21.70
CA VAL A 997 55.84 80.17 -23.02
C VAL A 997 57.39 80.21 -23.06
N GLU A 998 58.13 79.51 -23.95
CA GLU A 998 57.92 78.34 -24.84
C GLU A 998 59.26 78.09 -25.59
N ILE A 999 59.40 76.96 -26.32
CA ILE A 999 60.48 76.65 -27.31
C ILE A 999 61.89 76.52 -26.68
N GLY A 1000 62.74 75.54 -27.00
CA GLY A 1000 62.74 74.39 -27.92
C GLY A 1000 64.18 73.82 -27.89
N ASP A 1001 64.64 72.93 -28.76
CA ASP A 1001 64.00 72.09 -29.79
C ASP A 1001 65.04 71.00 -30.18
N ASP A 1002 64.70 70.16 -31.17
CA ASP A 1002 65.53 69.16 -31.87
C ASP A 1002 65.85 67.82 -31.11
N ASN A 1003 65.35 66.64 -31.52
CA ASN A 1003 65.59 65.80 -32.74
C ASN A 1003 66.81 64.83 -32.52
N GLU A 1004 66.89 63.57 -32.97
CA GLU A 1004 66.38 62.86 -34.17
C GLU A 1004 66.05 61.35 -33.93
N GLU A 1005 65.04 60.80 -34.66
CA GLU A 1005 64.97 59.46 -35.35
C GLU A 1005 65.18 58.14 -34.53
N GLU A 1006 64.85 56.89 -34.92
CA GLU A 1006 63.98 56.12 -35.87
C GLU A 1006 63.91 54.67 -35.25
N GLU A 1007 63.00 53.69 -35.46
CA GLU A 1007 61.81 53.34 -36.29
C GLU A 1007 60.70 52.82 -35.30
N GLY A 1008 59.44 52.44 -35.60
CA GLY A 1008 58.56 52.44 -36.78
C GLY A 1008 57.31 51.51 -36.56
N GLU A 1009 56.18 51.76 -37.26
CA GLU A 1009 55.01 50.86 -37.51
C GLU A 1009 54.13 50.40 -36.29
N GLU A 1010 52.78 50.36 -36.31
CA GLU A 1010 51.72 50.43 -37.35
C GLU A 1010 50.39 51.03 -36.76
N GLU A 1011 49.64 51.80 -37.59
CA GLU A 1011 48.15 51.91 -37.79
C GLU A 1011 47.12 51.80 -36.61
N GLU A 1012 45.95 52.49 -36.58
CA GLU A 1012 45.34 53.57 -37.39
C GLU A 1012 44.27 54.37 -36.57
N GLU A 1013 43.77 55.50 -37.09
CA GLU A 1013 42.89 56.49 -36.41
C GLU A 1013 41.38 56.40 -36.76
N GLY A 1014 40.54 57.20 -36.06
CA GLY A 1014 39.18 57.59 -36.47
C GLY A 1014 38.01 56.78 -35.87
N GLU A 1015 36.80 57.32 -35.65
CA GLU A 1015 36.26 58.70 -35.68
C GLU A 1015 35.12 58.80 -34.62
N GLU A 1016 34.73 59.99 -34.17
CA GLU A 1016 33.51 60.28 -33.37
C GLU A 1016 32.65 61.37 -34.05
N GLU A 1017 31.41 61.54 -33.57
CA GLU A 1017 30.42 62.59 -33.93
C GLU A 1017 29.76 62.49 -35.34
N GLU A 1018 28.54 62.98 -35.63
CA GLU A 1018 27.25 63.18 -34.90
C GLU A 1018 26.13 63.35 -35.98
N GLU A 1019 24.93 63.84 -35.62
CA GLU A 1019 23.89 64.46 -36.52
C GLU A 1019 23.12 63.52 -37.52
N GLU A 1020 21.86 63.77 -37.95
CA GLU A 1020 20.81 64.72 -37.51
C GLU A 1020 19.37 64.22 -37.89
N GLU A 1021 18.39 64.61 -37.06
CA GLU A 1021 17.00 65.09 -37.31
C GLU A 1021 15.93 64.52 -38.29
N GLU A 1022 14.67 64.93 -37.97
CA GLU A 1022 13.39 65.06 -38.71
C GLU A 1022 12.78 63.92 -39.57
N GLU A 1023 11.54 63.52 -39.25
CA GLU A 1023 10.32 64.00 -39.97
C GLU A 1023 9.04 63.78 -39.13
N GLU A 1024 7.95 64.51 -39.46
CA GLU A 1024 6.64 64.52 -38.77
C GLU A 1024 5.53 63.76 -39.57
N GLU A 1025 4.51 63.24 -38.87
CA GLU A 1025 3.10 63.06 -39.30
C GLU A 1025 2.36 62.47 -38.07
N GLU A 1026 1.54 63.19 -37.30
CA GLU A 1026 0.20 63.79 -37.53
C GLU A 1026 -0.98 62.81 -37.74
N GLU A 1027 -1.98 62.94 -36.85
CA GLU A 1027 -3.38 62.46 -36.93
C GLU A 1027 -3.60 60.90 -36.97
N GLU A 1028 -4.74 60.32 -36.56
CA GLU A 1028 -6.11 60.83 -36.34
C GLU A 1028 -6.64 60.72 -34.89
N GLU A 1029 -7.66 61.53 -34.56
CA GLU A 1029 -8.55 61.32 -33.40
C GLU A 1029 -9.67 60.31 -33.73
N GLU A 1030 -10.11 59.51 -32.75
CA GLU A 1030 -11.54 59.32 -32.40
C GLU A 1030 -11.59 58.76 -30.96
N VAL A 1031 -11.93 59.53 -29.92
CA VAL A 1031 -13.26 60.09 -29.54
C VAL A 1031 -14.23 59.04 -28.96
N LYS A 1032 -14.37 59.12 -27.62
CA LYS A 1032 -15.58 58.97 -26.77
C LYS A 1032 -16.77 58.12 -27.26
N GLU A 1033 -17.29 57.29 -26.34
CA GLU A 1033 -18.44 57.62 -25.47
C GLU A 1033 -18.42 56.61 -24.29
N ASP A 1034 -18.46 57.01 -23.02
CA ASP A 1034 -19.61 57.52 -22.24
C ASP A 1034 -20.76 56.50 -22.09
N GLU A 1035 -20.83 55.85 -20.91
CA GLU A 1035 -22.12 55.51 -20.30
C GLU A 1035 -22.01 55.43 -18.75
N GLU A 1036 -22.15 56.58 -18.08
CA GLU A 1036 -22.66 56.59 -16.70
C GLU A 1036 -24.16 56.23 -16.72
N VAL A 1037 -24.57 55.20 -15.98
CA VAL A 1037 -25.95 55.10 -15.50
C VAL A 1037 -25.95 54.96 -13.97
N LYS A 1038 -26.67 55.87 -13.32
CA LYS A 1038 -26.81 55.98 -11.86
C LYS A 1038 -28.04 55.25 -11.35
N GLU A 1039 -28.07 55.06 -10.02
CA GLU A 1039 -29.27 54.85 -9.20
C GLU A 1039 -30.00 53.50 -9.42
N GLU A 1040 -30.87 53.00 -8.53
CA GLU A 1040 -31.60 53.63 -7.41
C GLU A 1040 -31.37 52.96 -6.03
N LYS A 1041 -32.03 53.50 -5.00
CA LYS A 1041 -32.15 52.93 -3.64
C LYS A 1041 -33.50 52.21 -3.47
N GLU A 1042 -33.59 51.36 -2.44
CA GLU A 1042 -34.68 51.21 -1.43
C GLU A 1042 -34.71 49.76 -0.93
N THR A 1043 -34.33 49.40 0.31
CA THR A 1043 -34.93 49.63 1.65
C THR A 1043 -36.23 48.88 1.97
N LYS A 1044 -36.08 47.80 2.74
CA LYS A 1044 -36.90 47.30 3.87
C LYS A 1044 -36.02 46.26 4.62
N GLU A 1045 -35.84 46.28 5.95
CA GLU A 1045 -36.82 46.14 7.06
C GLU A 1045 -37.52 44.78 7.01
N GLU A 1046 -37.61 43.98 8.07
CA GLU A 1046 -37.54 44.20 9.54
C GLU A 1046 -36.28 43.52 10.19
N GLU A 1047 -35.65 44.05 11.24
CA GLU A 1047 -35.94 43.92 12.70
C GLU A 1047 -36.03 42.46 13.24
N GLN A 1048 -35.57 42.08 14.45
CA GLN A 1048 -35.18 42.81 15.69
C GLN A 1048 -34.02 42.01 16.39
N ALA A 1049 -32.90 42.61 16.85
CA ALA A 1049 -32.65 43.19 18.19
C ALA A 1049 -32.10 42.19 19.27
N GLN A 1050 -31.25 42.55 20.25
CA GLN A 1050 -30.57 43.83 20.54
C GLN A 1050 -29.38 43.73 21.52
N SER A 1051 -28.30 44.50 21.26
CA SER A 1051 -27.41 45.20 22.25
C SER A 1051 -26.60 44.38 23.30
N SER A 1052 -25.55 44.91 23.96
CA SER A 1052 -24.84 46.23 23.97
C SER A 1052 -23.31 45.97 24.10
N ALA A 1053 -22.37 46.70 23.48
CA ALA A 1053 -21.95 48.12 23.61
C ALA A 1053 -21.37 48.44 25.02
N HIS A 1054 -20.23 49.13 25.23
CA HIS A 1054 -19.40 50.08 24.42
C HIS A 1054 -17.88 49.67 24.45
N LYS A 1055 -16.97 50.01 23.51
CA LYS A 1055 -16.35 51.32 23.13
C LYS A 1055 -15.74 52.08 24.34
N SER A 1056 -14.52 52.65 24.36
CA SER A 1056 -13.73 53.35 23.32
C SER A 1056 -12.30 53.70 23.81
N SER A 1057 -11.33 53.94 22.89
CA SER A 1057 -10.19 54.93 22.95
C SER A 1057 -9.11 54.88 24.07
N VAL A 1058 -7.86 55.41 23.98
CA VAL A 1058 -6.95 55.99 22.94
C VAL A 1058 -5.51 56.18 23.56
N ALA A 1059 -4.46 56.20 22.71
CA ALA A 1059 -3.10 56.80 22.90
C ALA A 1059 -2.04 56.27 23.92
N GLU A 1060 -0.82 56.10 23.38
CA GLU A 1060 0.51 56.63 23.78
C GLU A 1060 1.25 56.38 25.13
N LEU A 1061 2.54 56.04 24.96
CA LEU A 1061 3.78 56.47 25.66
C LEU A 1061 4.15 56.04 27.11
N GLU A 1062 5.35 55.41 27.16
CA GLU A 1062 6.50 55.62 28.07
C GLU A 1062 6.59 55.14 29.55
N ASN A 1063 7.78 54.57 29.81
CA ASN A 1063 8.67 54.68 30.99
C ASN A 1063 8.32 54.10 32.39
N GLN A 1064 8.95 52.93 32.65
CA GLN A 1064 9.95 52.69 33.73
C GLN A 1064 9.61 52.64 35.25
N LYS A 1065 10.33 51.70 35.91
CA LYS A 1065 10.84 51.66 37.31
C LYS A 1065 9.94 51.14 38.47
N LYS A 1066 10.13 49.84 38.74
CA LYS A 1066 10.70 49.22 39.97
C LYS A 1066 10.05 49.43 41.37
N GLN A 1067 10.09 48.32 42.14
CA GLN A 1067 10.01 48.19 43.62
C GLN A 1067 8.60 48.38 44.25
N SER A 1068 8.18 47.64 45.29
CA SER A 1068 8.84 46.54 46.04
C SER A 1068 7.89 45.72 46.95
N LYS A 1069 8.19 44.41 47.09
CA LYS A 1069 8.20 43.59 48.34
C LYS A 1069 6.88 43.22 49.07
N GLU A 1070 6.83 41.93 49.46
CA GLU A 1070 6.15 41.16 50.55
C GLU A 1070 5.08 41.86 51.46
N GLU A 1071 4.07 41.18 52.05
CA GLU A 1071 4.01 39.77 52.51
C GLU A 1071 2.56 39.23 52.77
N ASN A 1072 2.42 37.89 52.78
CA ASN A 1072 1.50 37.03 53.58
C ASN A 1072 -0.02 36.78 53.32
N ASP A 1073 -0.39 35.57 53.78
CA ASP A 1073 -1.70 34.97 54.11
C ASP A 1073 -2.76 34.61 53.03
N LYS A 1074 -2.54 33.45 52.39
CA LYS A 1074 -3.49 32.31 52.45
C LYS A 1074 -2.87 30.98 51.99
N SER A 1075 -3.39 29.87 52.54
CA SER A 1075 -2.91 28.51 52.25
C SER A 1075 -3.03 28.13 50.77
N PRO A 1076 -2.06 27.37 50.21
CA PRO A 1076 -2.09 26.98 48.80
C PRO A 1076 -3.23 26.01 48.50
N ASN A 1077 -4.06 26.36 47.51
CA ASN A 1077 -5.03 25.44 46.93
C ASN A 1077 -4.36 24.58 45.83
N GLY A 1078 -4.85 23.36 45.63
CA GLY A 1078 -4.17 22.30 44.85
C GLY A 1078 -3.98 22.55 43.34
N ASN A 1079 -4.45 23.67 42.80
CA ASN A 1079 -4.44 23.97 41.37
C ASN A 1079 -3.25 24.87 40.93
N ASN A 1080 -2.46 25.39 41.87
CA ASN A 1080 -1.41 26.39 41.60
C ASN A 1080 0.02 25.81 41.62
N ALA A 1081 0.16 24.51 41.88
CA ALA A 1081 1.47 23.86 41.93
C ALA A 1081 2.13 23.73 40.55
N HIS A 1082 1.35 23.57 39.48
CA HIS A 1082 1.88 23.39 38.13
C HIS A 1082 2.62 24.64 37.64
N THR A 1083 2.00 25.82 37.74
CA THR A 1083 2.61 27.08 37.28
C THR A 1083 3.87 27.44 38.08
N LEU A 1084 3.90 27.19 39.39
CA LEU A 1084 5.12 27.39 40.20
C LEU A 1084 6.23 26.38 39.89
N LEU A 1085 5.92 25.16 39.46
CA LEU A 1085 6.93 24.23 38.94
C LEU A 1085 7.41 24.63 37.54
N GLU A 1086 6.49 25.06 36.68
CA GLU A 1086 6.73 25.33 35.27
C GLU A 1086 7.55 26.61 35.03
N ASP A 1087 7.32 27.66 35.81
CA ASP A 1087 8.15 28.87 35.78
C ASP A 1087 9.56 28.61 36.36
N ASN A 1088 9.69 27.77 37.39
CA ASN A 1088 11.00 27.36 37.91
C ASN A 1088 11.76 26.47 36.91
N TYR A 1089 11.07 25.57 36.22
CA TYR A 1089 11.67 24.71 35.19
C TYR A 1089 12.15 25.51 33.98
N LYS A 1090 11.40 26.53 33.56
CA LYS A 1090 11.84 27.49 32.51
C LYS A 1090 13.09 28.26 32.95
N ASN A 1091 13.09 28.83 34.16
CA ASN A 1091 14.27 29.52 34.69
C ASN A 1091 15.51 28.61 34.80
N PHE A 1092 15.32 27.34 35.19
CA PHE A 1092 16.40 26.34 35.22
C PHE A 1092 16.93 26.01 33.82
N MET A 1093 16.04 25.81 32.84
CA MET A 1093 16.44 25.52 31.45
C MET A 1093 17.14 26.71 30.78
N ASP A 1094 16.69 27.94 31.01
CA ASP A 1094 17.40 29.14 30.53
C ASP A 1094 18.75 29.32 31.22
N PHE A 1095 18.86 29.04 32.53
CA PHE A 1095 20.14 29.05 33.23
C PHE A 1095 21.10 27.97 32.71
N LYS A 1096 20.63 26.73 32.48
CA LYS A 1096 21.43 25.67 31.86
C LYS A 1096 21.88 26.07 30.46
N LYS A 1097 20.98 26.51 29.59
CA LYS A 1097 21.26 26.93 28.21
C LYS A 1097 22.25 28.10 28.15
N LYS A 1098 22.18 29.04 29.11
CA LYS A 1098 23.13 30.14 29.26
C LYS A 1098 24.50 29.68 29.77
N THR A 1099 24.53 28.68 30.67
CA THR A 1099 25.78 28.09 31.20
C THR A 1099 26.48 27.27 30.13
N GLU A 1100 25.78 26.38 29.43
CA GLU A 1100 26.28 25.68 28.24
C GLU A 1100 26.84 26.65 27.18
N GLY A 1101 26.13 27.76 26.93
CA GLY A 1101 26.55 28.79 25.98
C GLY A 1101 27.85 29.50 26.40
N MET A 1102 28.01 29.81 27.69
CA MET A 1102 29.26 30.33 28.22
C MET A 1102 30.40 29.30 28.11
N THR A 1103 30.17 28.05 28.52
CA THR A 1103 31.18 26.98 28.46
C THR A 1103 31.62 26.70 27.03
N LYS A 1104 30.69 26.63 26.06
CA LYS A 1104 31.02 26.48 24.63
C LYS A 1104 31.79 27.68 24.08
N ASN A 1105 31.46 28.92 24.47
CA ASN A 1105 32.24 30.08 24.06
C ASN A 1105 33.66 30.08 24.64
N ILE A 1106 33.85 29.65 25.89
CA ILE A 1106 35.19 29.53 26.51
C ILE A 1106 36.01 28.43 25.81
N ILE A 1107 35.43 27.26 25.56
CA ILE A 1107 36.08 26.18 24.80
C ILE A 1107 36.45 26.63 23.38
N ASN A 1108 35.59 27.40 22.71
CA ASN A 1108 35.84 27.94 21.37
C ASN A 1108 36.80 29.15 21.32
N THR A 1109 37.34 29.61 22.46
CA THR A 1109 38.29 30.75 22.52
C THR A 1109 39.66 30.39 23.11
N ILE A 1110 39.90 29.10 23.42
CA ILE A 1110 41.21 28.58 23.82
C ILE A 1110 41.71 27.69 22.69
N ASP A 1111 42.73 28.17 21.98
CA ASP A 1111 43.31 27.47 20.82
C ASP A 1111 44.64 26.78 21.18
N GLY A 1112 44.85 25.57 20.66
CA GLY A 1112 46.14 24.88 20.65
C GLY A 1112 46.54 23.95 21.82
N ASP A 1113 45.96 24.03 23.03
CA ASP A 1113 46.38 23.19 24.17
C ASP A 1113 45.36 22.09 24.53
N THR A 1114 45.73 20.84 24.24
CA THR A 1114 44.86 19.66 24.43
C THR A 1114 44.65 19.25 25.89
N GLU A 1115 45.62 19.41 26.79
CA GLU A 1115 45.42 19.04 28.21
C GLU A 1115 44.44 20.01 28.88
N VAL A 1116 44.51 21.30 28.52
CA VAL A 1116 43.57 22.33 28.99
C VAL A 1116 42.17 22.08 28.42
N LEU A 1117 42.05 21.78 27.11
CA LEU A 1117 40.77 21.50 26.47
C LEU A 1117 40.06 20.26 27.03
N ASP A 1118 40.76 19.17 27.31
CA ASP A 1118 40.15 17.97 27.91
C ASP A 1118 39.79 18.21 29.39
N THR A 1119 40.62 18.93 30.15
CA THR A 1119 40.28 19.37 31.51
C THR A 1119 39.03 20.25 31.54
N LEU A 1120 38.82 21.13 30.55
CA LEU A 1120 37.59 21.93 30.42
C LEU A 1120 36.37 21.10 30.03
N LYS A 1121 36.53 20.03 29.23
CA LYS A 1121 35.42 19.11 28.89
C LYS A 1121 34.99 18.31 30.12
N ASP A 1122 35.94 17.81 30.91
CA ASP A 1122 35.64 17.09 32.15
C ASP A 1122 35.00 18.02 33.18
N PHE A 1123 35.47 19.26 33.31
CA PHE A 1123 34.79 20.28 34.13
C PHE A 1123 33.37 20.60 33.62
N ALA A 1124 33.16 20.66 32.30
CA ALA A 1124 31.83 20.85 31.73
C ALA A 1124 30.90 19.66 32.05
N ASN A 1125 31.39 18.43 31.93
CA ASN A 1125 30.68 17.20 32.28
C ASN A 1125 30.33 17.16 33.77
N ASP A 1126 31.26 17.53 34.66
CA ASP A 1126 31.02 17.61 36.11
C ASP A 1126 30.00 18.69 36.48
N VAL A 1127 30.00 19.84 35.79
CA VAL A 1127 28.99 20.89 35.97
C VAL A 1127 27.61 20.44 35.46
N ASP A 1128 27.53 19.79 34.31
CA ASP A 1128 26.26 19.23 33.81
C ASP A 1128 25.74 18.10 34.72
N LEU A 1129 26.64 17.27 35.27
CA LEU A 1129 26.29 16.21 36.22
C LEU A 1129 25.85 16.79 37.57
N PHE A 1130 26.49 17.86 38.05
CA PHE A 1130 26.06 18.60 39.23
C PHE A 1130 24.66 19.23 39.04
N MET A 1131 24.42 19.83 37.88
CA MET A 1131 23.11 20.39 37.50
C MET A 1131 22.03 19.33 37.32
N LEU A 1132 22.37 18.10 36.93
CA LEU A 1132 21.45 16.96 36.83
C LEU A 1132 21.12 16.29 38.19
N ASN A 1133 21.81 16.67 39.27
CA ASN A 1133 21.59 16.15 40.63
C ASN A 1133 21.04 17.23 41.60
N LEU A 1134 20.45 18.31 41.05
CA LEU A 1134 19.91 19.48 41.75
C LEU A 1134 18.38 19.56 41.63
#